data_AF-A0A928DYT5-F1
#
_entry.id   AF-A0A928DYT5-F1
#
_cell.length_a   1.000
_cell.length_b   1.000
_cell.length_c   1.000
_cell.angle_alpha   90.00
_cell.angle_beta   90.00
_cell.angle_gamma   90.00
#
_symmetry.space_group_name_H-M   'P 1'
#
loop_
_entity.id
_entity.type
_entity.pdbx_description
1 polymer ?
#
loop_
_entity_poly.entity_id
_entity_poly.type
_entity_poly.pdbx_seq_one_letter_code
_entity_poly.pdbx_strand_id
1 'polypeptide(L)'
;MNKIRTFSGIFCVLLTASLLSAATLPSTVTVTQDGSTTVYASSGSGTISGDALTVSGTAIFHHVAGGNITITAPITGSGTIRHTVGLNHFDTKLALKGDLSGFSGTISQEGHRWIEIFTSDSTTKLDGSLAYFDMKNIVLSGTEGQYGYQGFAPVAIHSAAEKVVFQIGDLTSSAHCEFMSSGMSTKPMILQVGYLNNDSTFAGRIYHKDWDTQAPTYFVSIEKVGTGTWTLTGNSAYLGDTTITGGALQIGNGGTSGAINSPVINLGKDGTLIINRSGNVNWDTRRVNFETAQTPWTERIFDPATDSRYITSNIVKKGAGTWSITFPDTQKKETLFNSYSSADQTGNYVTINSNIEIQEGTLALTNAINNDIAVLGELTGTGTLKHATQSWVKLALLGDNREFAGTYQIDSNRWLELYGTEASSPDAVYTLTNSSQGIALVSKGDENFYFGALAGGGQIFRSDWASGNPTLVVGNENQLIPEDQNVFSGRFTANGNSKISIRKTGADTWTYAGTSGHAGDTTVDGGQLRLTGNLSKSDVFVEEDGELCFTGTIGSESTAADLTIDGGLVIDLTDGLNEDGQVFGNVTFGEEAFITVLMEDLTINEVWDASYQLKAGQFQLEDGMNFGELLSNGGSDIWQYSLDGGLLTISMNHSAVPETSTWAMMVLGVLGILAVRARKTAAITAAALLLALFPALVSAQTPENGVCAHRGASIECPENSLEAFQRAIDIGADWIETDVLPTADGKLVLCHNRTTGAYASQDLDITRTTYADLCRLDMAEKFRVRNGLTLEQCPPLKIVLLEEALELILKNKKARLTLHMKGNALERIVKIVKEMGAEEWIGFNGHESLLIPAKKEFPNAKMFWDRYGSDAEADIALGKKHGFDTMIFFFKDVTPEKAAKVRAAGFEVGAWTVNGETDMKVLLDAGVTRFYTDDPRLLLKVMGERK
;
A
#
# COMPACT_ATOMS: atom_id res chain seq x y z
N MET A 1 -67.70 49.64 -5.99
CA MET A 1 -68.19 49.98 -4.63
C MET A 1 -68.70 48.69 -4.00
N ASN A 2 -68.42 48.31 -2.75
CA ASN A 2 -67.36 48.75 -1.82
C ASN A 2 -67.14 47.64 -0.77
N LYS A 3 -65.86 47.34 -0.45
CA LYS A 3 -65.39 46.64 0.78
C LYS A 3 -66.13 45.37 1.25
N ILE A 4 -65.54 44.21 0.98
CA ILE A 4 -65.06 43.32 2.07
C ILE A 4 -63.61 42.94 1.73
N ARG A 5 -62.70 43.10 2.69
CA ARG A 5 -61.29 42.66 2.62
C ARG A 5 -61.12 41.39 3.46
N THR A 6 -60.05 40.64 3.19
CA THR A 6 -59.41 39.66 4.08
C THR A 6 -60.28 38.51 4.59
N PHE A 7 -60.24 37.37 3.89
CA PHE A 7 -59.89 36.07 4.49
C PHE A 7 -59.25 35.19 3.40
N SER A 8 -58.02 34.71 3.64
CA SER A 8 -57.14 34.13 2.63
C SER A 8 -57.03 32.60 2.72
N GLY A 9 -56.88 31.94 1.56
CA GLY A 9 -56.09 30.71 1.43
C GLY A 9 -56.85 29.39 1.45
N ILE A 10 -57.63 29.10 2.50
CA ILE A 10 -57.97 27.70 2.83
C ILE A 10 -59.25 27.18 2.15
N PHE A 11 -60.25 28.02 1.87
CA PHE A 11 -61.58 27.53 1.45
C PHE A 11 -61.76 27.31 -0.07
N CYS A 12 -60.87 27.82 -0.93
CA CYS A 12 -61.00 27.63 -2.39
C CYS A 12 -60.57 26.24 -2.90
N VAL A 13 -59.78 25.49 -2.13
CA VAL A 13 -59.27 24.17 -2.55
C VAL A 13 -60.35 23.07 -2.46
N LEU A 14 -61.31 23.20 -1.55
CA LEU A 14 -62.36 22.20 -1.33
C LEU A 14 -63.50 22.25 -2.35
N LEU A 15 -63.70 23.37 -3.04
CA LEU A 15 -64.82 23.57 -3.98
C LEU A 15 -64.48 23.24 -5.44
N THR A 16 -63.21 23.01 -5.78
CA THR A 16 -62.79 22.51 -7.10
C THR A 16 -62.68 20.99 -7.14
N ALA A 17 -62.48 20.32 -6.00
CA ALA A 17 -62.29 18.86 -5.92
C ALA A 17 -63.53 18.05 -6.37
N SER A 18 -64.74 18.62 -6.25
CA SER A 18 -66.01 17.95 -6.59
C SER A 18 -66.50 18.20 -8.02
N LEU A 19 -65.75 18.92 -8.87
CA LEU A 19 -66.10 19.23 -10.27
C LEU A 19 -65.11 18.70 -11.32
N LEU A 20 -64.04 18.02 -10.90
CA LEU A 20 -63.08 17.33 -11.79
C LEU A 20 -63.24 15.81 -11.72
N SER A 21 -64.46 15.32 -11.99
CA SER A 21 -64.66 13.91 -12.36
C SER A 21 -64.21 13.70 -13.82
N ALA A 22 -63.34 12.71 -14.03
CA ALA A 22 -62.87 12.25 -15.35
C ALA A 22 -62.13 13.30 -16.23
N ALA A 23 -61.22 14.09 -15.65
CA ALA A 23 -60.15 14.70 -16.43
C ALA A 23 -59.08 13.64 -16.75
N THR A 24 -58.94 13.28 -18.03
CA THR A 24 -57.76 12.56 -18.50
C THR A 24 -56.50 13.40 -18.24
N LEU A 25 -55.42 12.75 -17.80
CA LEU A 25 -54.12 13.40 -17.72
C LEU A 25 -53.77 13.98 -19.11
N PRO A 26 -53.35 15.24 -19.21
CA PRO A 26 -52.97 15.82 -20.49
C PRO A 26 -51.77 15.06 -21.06
N SER A 27 -51.81 14.78 -22.37
CA SER A 27 -50.76 14.06 -23.11
C SER A 27 -49.44 14.81 -23.21
N THR A 28 -49.38 16.05 -22.71
CA THR A 28 -48.19 16.89 -22.59
C THR A 28 -48.30 17.70 -21.30
N VAL A 29 -47.39 17.48 -20.35
CA VAL A 29 -47.20 18.34 -19.17
C VAL A 29 -45.89 19.09 -19.36
N THR A 30 -45.96 20.32 -19.87
CA THR A 30 -44.79 21.15 -20.11
C THR A 30 -44.49 22.00 -18.87
N VAL A 31 -43.52 21.60 -18.04
CA VAL A 31 -43.09 22.36 -16.85
C VAL A 31 -42.06 23.43 -17.22
N THR A 32 -42.49 24.39 -18.05
CA THR A 32 -41.68 25.55 -18.43
C THR A 32 -41.91 26.74 -17.51
N GLN A 33 -40.80 27.34 -17.07
CA GLN A 33 -40.65 28.63 -16.38
C GLN A 33 -40.81 28.63 -14.84
N ASP A 34 -40.08 29.56 -14.20
CA ASP A 34 -39.76 29.62 -12.77
C ASP A 34 -40.97 29.45 -11.83
N GLY A 35 -41.13 28.23 -11.30
CA GLY A 35 -42.20 27.92 -10.36
C GLY A 35 -42.25 26.46 -9.95
N SER A 36 -43.04 26.18 -8.92
CA SER A 36 -43.42 24.81 -8.54
C SER A 36 -44.71 24.44 -9.26
N THR A 37 -44.67 23.43 -10.14
CA THR A 37 -45.85 22.89 -10.83
C THR A 37 -46.28 21.59 -10.16
N THR A 38 -47.52 21.51 -9.69
CA THR A 38 -48.07 20.29 -9.08
C THR A 38 -48.96 19.54 -10.07
N VAL A 39 -48.54 18.33 -10.42
CA VAL A 39 -49.33 17.35 -11.19
C VAL A 39 -50.15 16.54 -10.19
N TYR A 40 -51.47 16.75 -10.20
CA TYR A 40 -52.40 16.02 -9.34
C TYR A 40 -52.95 14.78 -10.06
N ALA A 41 -52.72 13.59 -9.51
CA ALA A 41 -53.43 12.37 -9.90
C ALA A 41 -54.68 12.20 -9.03
N SER A 42 -55.85 12.40 -9.61
CA SER A 42 -57.12 11.94 -9.04
C SER A 42 -57.37 10.46 -9.38
N SER A 43 -58.23 9.80 -8.61
CA SER A 43 -58.49 8.35 -8.58
C SER A 43 -58.24 7.59 -9.90
N GLY A 44 -57.17 6.79 -9.93
CA GLY A 44 -56.75 6.02 -11.10
C GLY A 44 -55.24 6.01 -11.31
N SER A 45 -54.73 5.00 -12.02
CA SER A 45 -53.34 5.02 -12.50
C SER A 45 -53.23 5.79 -13.82
N GLY A 46 -52.14 6.53 -13.99
CA GLY A 46 -51.93 7.46 -15.10
C GLY A 46 -50.57 7.32 -15.75
N THR A 47 -50.47 7.64 -17.04
CA THR A 47 -49.21 7.62 -17.80
C THR A 47 -48.98 8.95 -18.51
N ILE A 48 -47.77 9.49 -18.41
CA ILE A 48 -47.26 10.65 -19.14
C ILE A 48 -46.32 10.14 -20.23
N SER A 49 -46.68 10.33 -21.49
CA SER A 49 -46.00 9.78 -22.66
C SER A 49 -46.06 10.75 -23.84
N GLY A 50 -45.00 10.87 -24.62
CA GLY A 50 -44.94 11.78 -25.76
C GLY A 50 -43.64 12.59 -25.74
N ASP A 51 -43.76 13.90 -25.99
CA ASP A 51 -42.64 14.85 -25.99
C ASP A 51 -41.92 14.93 -24.63
N ALA A 52 -40.66 15.36 -24.66
CA ALA A 52 -39.79 15.37 -23.48
C ALA A 52 -40.32 16.27 -22.35
N LEU A 53 -40.43 15.70 -21.15
CA LEU A 53 -40.72 16.41 -19.91
C LEU A 53 -39.48 17.20 -19.48
N THR A 54 -39.45 18.49 -19.83
CA THR A 54 -38.41 19.42 -19.36
C THR A 54 -38.77 19.91 -17.96
N VAL A 55 -37.86 19.76 -17.00
CA VAL A 55 -38.01 20.17 -15.59
C VAL A 55 -36.91 21.17 -15.24
N SER A 56 -37.27 22.45 -15.16
CA SER A 56 -36.33 23.54 -14.78
C SER A 56 -36.59 24.08 -13.37
N GLY A 57 -37.85 24.05 -12.91
CA GLY A 57 -38.25 24.40 -11.54
C GLY A 57 -38.48 23.17 -10.66
N THR A 58 -39.55 23.15 -9.86
CA THR A 58 -39.97 21.95 -9.12
C THR A 58 -41.21 21.33 -9.77
N ALA A 59 -41.13 20.08 -10.20
CA ALA A 59 -42.27 19.27 -10.65
C ALA A 59 -42.72 18.37 -9.50
N ILE A 60 -43.83 18.73 -8.83
CA ILE A 60 -44.42 17.95 -7.74
C ILE A 60 -45.44 16.97 -8.32
N PHE A 61 -45.22 15.68 -8.15
CA PHE A 61 -46.20 14.63 -8.44
C PHE A 61 -46.96 14.31 -7.16
N HIS A 62 -48.25 14.65 -7.12
CA HIS A 62 -49.12 14.51 -5.95
C HIS A 62 -50.32 13.62 -6.23
N HIS A 63 -50.51 12.54 -5.47
CA HIS A 63 -51.70 11.69 -5.61
C HIS A 63 -52.77 12.13 -4.60
N VAL A 64 -54.01 12.25 -5.06
CA VAL A 64 -55.17 12.66 -4.25
C VAL A 64 -56.02 11.44 -3.85
N ALA A 65 -55.78 10.30 -4.49
CA ALA A 65 -56.38 9.00 -4.21
C ALA A 65 -55.41 7.87 -4.65
N GLY A 66 -55.81 6.61 -4.47
CA GLY A 66 -55.03 5.45 -4.95
C GLY A 66 -54.84 5.41 -6.47
N GLY A 67 -53.66 4.98 -6.90
CA GLY A 67 -53.24 4.88 -8.31
C GLY A 67 -51.75 5.20 -8.48
N ASN A 68 -51.14 4.71 -9.58
CA ASN A 68 -49.71 4.92 -9.89
C ASN A 68 -49.53 5.96 -11.00
N ILE A 69 -48.49 6.79 -10.90
CA ILE A 69 -48.09 7.71 -11.97
C ILE A 69 -46.90 7.08 -12.71
N THR A 70 -46.96 6.97 -14.02
CA THR A 70 -45.86 6.45 -14.87
C THR A 70 -45.43 7.51 -15.87
N ILE A 71 -44.13 7.78 -16.00
CA ILE A 71 -43.57 8.71 -16.99
C ILE A 71 -42.74 7.89 -17.97
N THR A 72 -43.17 7.79 -19.23
CA THR A 72 -42.42 7.11 -20.30
C THR A 72 -41.79 8.09 -21.31
N ALA A 73 -42.19 9.36 -21.28
CA ALA A 73 -41.53 10.42 -22.03
C ALA A 73 -40.09 10.67 -21.52
N PRO A 74 -39.12 11.04 -22.39
CA PRO A 74 -37.79 11.48 -21.97
C PRO A 74 -37.88 12.65 -20.97
N ILE A 75 -36.95 12.72 -20.02
CA ILE A 75 -36.92 13.71 -18.95
C ILE A 75 -35.63 14.50 -19.06
N THR A 76 -35.71 15.83 -19.03
CA THR A 76 -34.55 16.71 -19.23
C THR A 76 -34.57 17.93 -18.30
N GLY A 77 -33.44 18.63 -18.18
CA GLY A 77 -33.31 19.85 -17.38
C GLY A 77 -32.67 19.60 -16.00
N SER A 78 -32.60 20.65 -15.17
CA SER A 78 -31.82 20.66 -13.92
C SER A 78 -32.64 20.93 -12.66
N GLY A 79 -33.97 20.84 -12.75
CA GLY A 79 -34.89 21.15 -11.65
C GLY A 79 -35.03 20.03 -10.61
N THR A 80 -36.11 20.05 -9.84
CA THR A 80 -36.45 19.00 -8.87
C THR A 80 -37.70 18.24 -9.29
N ILE A 81 -37.61 16.92 -9.43
CA ILE A 81 -38.75 16.01 -9.49
C ILE A 81 -39.06 15.59 -8.06
N ARG A 82 -40.25 15.93 -7.55
CA ARG A 82 -40.64 15.62 -6.16
C ARG A 82 -41.89 14.74 -6.12
N HIS A 83 -41.79 13.58 -5.48
CA HIS A 83 -42.95 12.74 -5.16
C HIS A 83 -43.45 13.07 -3.75
N THR A 84 -44.71 13.49 -3.65
CA THR A 84 -45.39 13.83 -2.39
C THR A 84 -46.79 13.26 -2.44
N VAL A 85 -47.43 12.87 -1.33
CA VAL A 85 -48.80 12.36 -1.42
C VAL A 85 -49.59 12.53 -0.11
N GLY A 86 -50.91 12.71 -0.21
CA GLY A 86 -51.83 12.76 0.93
C GLY A 86 -51.85 11.51 1.82
N LEU A 87 -52.25 11.71 3.07
CA LEU A 87 -52.35 10.68 4.12
C LEU A 87 -53.28 9.52 3.68
N ASN A 88 -52.95 8.29 4.10
CA ASN A 88 -53.74 7.04 3.94
C ASN A 88 -53.68 6.29 2.60
N HIS A 89 -52.61 6.40 1.80
CA HIS A 89 -52.47 5.67 0.52
C HIS A 89 -51.13 4.94 0.42
N PHE A 90 -50.99 3.72 0.93
CA PHE A 90 -49.66 3.10 1.06
C PHE A 90 -49.09 2.49 -0.24
N ASP A 91 -49.93 2.13 -1.21
CA ASP A 91 -49.52 1.34 -2.40
C ASP A 91 -49.28 2.19 -3.68
N THR A 92 -49.04 3.50 -3.57
CA THR A 92 -48.88 4.38 -4.75
C THR A 92 -47.42 4.69 -5.06
N LYS A 93 -47.03 4.56 -6.32
CA LYS A 93 -45.68 4.87 -6.81
C LYS A 93 -45.63 5.91 -7.92
N LEU A 94 -44.50 6.61 -7.99
CA LEU A 94 -44.06 7.36 -9.16
C LEU A 94 -43.03 6.51 -9.92
N ALA A 95 -43.41 6.03 -11.11
CA ALA A 95 -42.59 5.21 -11.99
C ALA A 95 -41.94 6.08 -13.09
N LEU A 96 -40.63 6.32 -12.99
CA LEU A 96 -39.86 7.01 -14.03
C LEU A 96 -39.30 5.96 -14.99
N LYS A 97 -39.78 5.92 -16.24
CA LYS A 97 -39.41 4.92 -17.27
C LYS A 97 -38.80 5.50 -18.54
N GLY A 98 -38.87 6.82 -18.71
CA GLY A 98 -38.26 7.53 -19.84
C GLY A 98 -36.75 7.73 -19.65
N ASP A 99 -36.09 8.19 -20.71
CA ASP A 99 -34.66 8.51 -20.65
C ASP A 99 -34.37 9.66 -19.67
N LEU A 100 -33.39 9.47 -18.80
CA LEU A 100 -32.90 10.43 -17.80
C LEU A 100 -31.58 11.08 -18.21
N SER A 101 -30.97 10.69 -19.33
CA SER A 101 -29.61 11.12 -19.73
C SER A 101 -29.45 12.64 -19.90
N GLY A 102 -30.54 13.35 -20.21
CA GLY A 102 -30.59 14.81 -20.30
C GLY A 102 -31.04 15.52 -19.03
N PHE A 103 -31.20 14.82 -17.90
CA PHE A 103 -31.60 15.39 -16.60
C PHE A 103 -30.39 15.47 -15.65
N SER A 104 -30.21 16.65 -15.05
CA SER A 104 -29.08 17.01 -14.18
C SER A 104 -29.56 17.70 -12.90
N GLY A 105 -30.61 17.16 -12.29
CA GLY A 105 -31.31 17.76 -11.15
C GLY A 105 -31.58 16.78 -10.02
N THR A 106 -32.48 17.15 -9.12
CA THR A 106 -32.80 16.34 -7.92
C THR A 106 -34.04 15.50 -8.16
N ILE A 107 -33.99 14.20 -7.83
CA ILE A 107 -35.18 13.35 -7.69
C ILE A 107 -35.40 13.12 -6.19
N SER A 108 -36.57 13.52 -5.69
CA SER A 108 -36.87 13.58 -4.27
C SER A 108 -38.19 12.96 -3.87
N GLN A 109 -38.19 12.26 -2.74
CA GLN A 109 -39.34 11.55 -2.16
C GLN A 109 -39.64 12.10 -0.76
N GLU A 110 -40.90 12.43 -0.50
CA GLU A 110 -41.40 12.84 0.82
C GLU A 110 -42.51 11.89 1.32
N GLY A 111 -42.33 11.36 2.53
CA GLY A 111 -43.33 10.51 3.19
C GLY A 111 -43.44 9.09 2.61
N HIS A 112 -44.53 8.39 2.95
CA HIS A 112 -44.68 6.93 2.82
C HIS A 112 -44.79 6.39 1.39
N ARG A 113 -43.76 6.54 0.54
CA ARG A 113 -43.84 6.33 -0.91
C ARG A 113 -42.59 5.73 -1.52
N TRP A 114 -42.77 5.18 -2.72
CA TRP A 114 -41.73 4.60 -3.55
C TRP A 114 -41.64 5.41 -4.85
N ILE A 115 -40.44 5.91 -5.16
CA ILE A 115 -40.08 6.29 -6.53
C ILE A 115 -39.41 5.07 -7.14
N GLU A 116 -40.04 4.52 -8.17
CA GLU A 116 -39.49 3.43 -8.97
C GLU A 116 -38.82 4.00 -10.21
N ILE A 117 -37.51 3.86 -10.32
CA ILE A 117 -36.79 4.21 -11.55
C ILE A 117 -36.67 2.91 -12.36
N PHE A 118 -37.41 2.84 -13.45
CA PHE A 118 -37.35 1.77 -14.44
C PHE A 118 -36.46 2.18 -15.59
N THR A 119 -35.84 1.19 -16.21
CA THR A 119 -35.18 1.32 -17.50
C THR A 119 -35.90 0.43 -18.50
N SER A 120 -36.30 1.01 -19.62
CA SER A 120 -36.73 0.23 -20.79
C SER A 120 -35.53 0.07 -21.73
N ASP A 121 -35.61 -0.83 -22.70
CA ASP A 121 -34.50 -1.13 -23.62
C ASP A 121 -33.89 0.13 -24.28
N SER A 122 -34.68 1.21 -24.42
CA SER A 122 -34.26 2.49 -25.00
C SER A 122 -33.34 3.35 -24.13
N THR A 123 -33.19 3.06 -22.83
CA THR A 123 -32.36 3.87 -21.91
C THR A 123 -31.02 3.21 -21.54
N THR A 124 -30.73 2.04 -22.10
CA THR A 124 -29.52 1.27 -21.77
C THR A 124 -28.41 1.56 -22.78
N LYS A 125 -27.30 2.16 -22.34
CA LYS A 125 -26.03 2.07 -23.08
C LYS A 125 -25.51 0.65 -22.88
N LEU A 126 -25.65 -0.18 -23.91
CA LEU A 126 -25.06 -1.51 -23.98
C LEU A 126 -23.59 -1.39 -24.41
N ASP A 127 -22.68 -1.84 -23.55
CA ASP A 127 -21.28 -2.07 -23.90
C ASP A 127 -20.99 -3.56 -23.65
N GLY A 128 -20.91 -4.33 -24.74
CA GLY A 128 -20.85 -5.79 -24.67
C GLY A 128 -22.03 -6.38 -23.88
N SER A 129 -21.73 -7.01 -22.73
CA SER A 129 -22.72 -7.62 -21.84
C SER A 129 -23.07 -6.78 -20.60
N LEU A 130 -22.68 -5.50 -20.55
CA LEU A 130 -22.95 -4.56 -19.45
C LEU A 130 -24.13 -3.62 -19.78
N ALA A 131 -24.98 -3.36 -18.78
CA ALA A 131 -26.00 -2.32 -18.81
C ALA A 131 -25.64 -1.19 -17.83
N TYR A 132 -25.48 0.03 -18.35
CA TYR A 132 -25.27 1.24 -17.56
C TYR A 132 -26.53 2.10 -17.48
N PHE A 133 -26.84 2.58 -16.27
CA PHE A 133 -27.87 3.58 -16.02
C PHE A 133 -27.22 4.90 -15.60
N ASP A 134 -27.20 5.84 -16.55
CA ASP A 134 -26.44 7.10 -16.49
C ASP A 134 -27.24 8.18 -15.74
N MET A 135 -27.19 8.15 -14.41
CA MET A 135 -27.78 9.13 -13.49
C MET A 135 -26.69 9.99 -12.81
N LYS A 136 -25.52 10.12 -13.45
CA LYS A 136 -24.29 10.74 -12.89
C LYS A 136 -24.46 12.20 -12.49
N ASN A 137 -25.42 12.88 -13.11
CA ASN A 137 -25.73 14.28 -12.85
C ASN A 137 -26.94 14.46 -11.91
N ILE A 138 -27.44 13.37 -11.32
CA ILE A 138 -28.69 13.35 -10.53
C ILE A 138 -28.38 13.19 -9.04
N VAL A 139 -29.08 13.98 -8.23
CA VAL A 139 -29.11 13.82 -6.76
C VAL A 139 -30.37 13.06 -6.35
N LEU A 140 -30.22 11.96 -5.59
CA LEU A 140 -31.33 11.26 -4.96
C LEU A 140 -31.44 11.64 -3.48
N SER A 141 -32.55 12.27 -3.08
CA SER A 141 -32.72 12.83 -1.72
C SER A 141 -34.14 12.67 -1.18
N GLY A 142 -34.35 12.02 -0.04
CA GLY A 142 -35.69 11.81 0.52
C GLY A 142 -35.73 11.65 2.02
N THR A 143 -36.94 11.72 2.59
CA THR A 143 -37.16 11.61 4.05
C THR A 143 -37.94 10.36 4.42
N GLU A 144 -37.46 9.62 5.42
CA GLU A 144 -38.21 8.52 6.02
C GLU A 144 -39.39 9.08 6.86
N GLY A 145 -40.61 8.69 6.51
CA GLY A 145 -41.83 8.99 7.27
C GLY A 145 -42.12 7.99 8.39
N GLN A 146 -43.03 8.35 9.30
CA GLN A 146 -43.35 7.70 10.60
C GLN A 146 -43.67 6.18 10.66
N TYR A 147 -43.73 5.43 9.55
CA TYR A 147 -44.22 4.04 9.51
C TYR A 147 -43.21 2.99 8.97
N GLY A 148 -41.94 3.32 8.76
CA GLY A 148 -40.86 2.33 8.58
C GLY A 148 -40.82 1.46 7.31
N TYR A 149 -41.74 1.64 6.34
CA TYR A 149 -41.79 0.89 5.07
C TYR A 149 -41.41 1.74 3.84
N GLN A 150 -40.21 2.33 3.78
CA GLN A 150 -39.90 3.41 2.81
C GLN A 150 -38.49 3.42 2.23
N GLY A 151 -38.41 3.59 0.90
CA GLY A 151 -37.16 3.90 0.21
C GLY A 151 -37.35 4.34 -1.24
N PHE A 152 -36.28 4.88 -1.80
CA PHE A 152 -36.05 4.87 -3.23
C PHE A 152 -35.94 3.42 -3.69
N ALA A 153 -36.65 3.08 -4.76
CA ALA A 153 -36.63 1.77 -5.37
C ALA A 153 -36.00 1.87 -6.77
N PRO A 154 -34.66 1.83 -6.91
CA PRO A 154 -34.04 1.51 -8.19
C PRO A 154 -34.46 0.08 -8.61
N VAL A 155 -35.49 -0.01 -9.48
CA VAL A 155 -36.06 -1.29 -9.90
C VAL A 155 -35.42 -1.73 -11.21
N ALA A 156 -34.55 -2.72 -11.14
CA ALA A 156 -34.04 -3.37 -12.34
C ALA A 156 -35.12 -4.32 -12.88
N ILE A 157 -35.84 -3.92 -13.94
CA ILE A 157 -36.74 -4.82 -14.66
C ILE A 157 -36.16 -5.19 -16.03
N HIS A 158 -35.94 -6.49 -16.21
CA HIS A 158 -35.74 -7.17 -17.50
C HIS A 158 -34.59 -6.63 -18.38
N SER A 159 -33.43 -6.32 -17.80
CA SER A 159 -32.22 -6.15 -18.61
C SER A 159 -31.72 -7.51 -19.13
N ALA A 160 -31.50 -7.60 -20.44
CA ALA A 160 -30.85 -8.76 -21.06
C ALA A 160 -29.35 -8.87 -20.70
N ALA A 161 -28.70 -7.77 -20.34
CA ALA A 161 -27.27 -7.68 -20.00
C ALA A 161 -26.87 -8.59 -18.83
N GLU A 162 -25.66 -9.14 -18.84
CA GLU A 162 -25.14 -10.07 -17.83
C GLU A 162 -24.86 -9.37 -16.48
N LYS A 163 -24.54 -8.08 -16.49
CA LYS A 163 -24.24 -7.26 -15.30
C LYS A 163 -24.87 -5.87 -15.43
N VAL A 164 -25.30 -5.32 -14.29
CA VAL A 164 -26.07 -4.06 -14.21
C VAL A 164 -25.37 -3.04 -13.30
N VAL A 165 -25.23 -1.79 -13.77
CA VAL A 165 -24.53 -0.72 -13.04
C VAL A 165 -25.41 0.56 -12.98
N PHE A 166 -25.77 0.98 -11.78
CA PHE A 166 -26.44 2.25 -11.50
C PHE A 166 -25.40 3.32 -11.19
N GLN A 167 -25.34 4.39 -11.98
CA GLN A 167 -24.32 5.44 -11.84
C GLN A 167 -24.99 6.72 -11.34
N ILE A 168 -24.84 7.07 -10.06
CA ILE A 168 -25.57 8.17 -9.40
C ILE A 168 -24.62 9.31 -9.06
N GLY A 169 -25.08 10.55 -9.26
CA GLY A 169 -24.40 11.78 -8.84
C GLY A 169 -24.13 11.78 -7.34
N ASP A 170 -25.15 12.10 -6.55
CA ASP A 170 -25.10 12.03 -5.08
C ASP A 170 -26.32 11.30 -4.52
N LEU A 171 -26.15 10.65 -3.36
CA LEU A 171 -27.22 9.98 -2.62
C LEU A 171 -27.30 10.57 -1.20
N THR A 172 -28.25 11.48 -0.99
CA THR A 172 -28.35 12.41 0.17
C THR A 172 -29.68 12.26 0.93
N SER A 173 -30.02 11.02 1.31
CA SER A 173 -31.37 10.63 1.75
C SER A 173 -31.39 9.96 3.13
N SER A 174 -32.47 10.15 3.91
CA SER A 174 -32.82 9.27 5.04
C SER A 174 -33.81 8.17 4.67
N ALA A 175 -34.59 8.34 3.61
CA ALA A 175 -35.31 7.22 2.99
C ALA A 175 -34.31 6.18 2.47
N HIS A 176 -34.67 4.89 2.56
CA HIS A 176 -33.80 3.77 2.20
C HIS A 176 -33.52 3.69 0.69
N CYS A 177 -32.60 2.81 0.28
CA CYS A 177 -32.32 2.49 -1.12
C CYS A 177 -32.49 0.97 -1.29
N GLU A 178 -33.58 0.58 -1.95
CA GLU A 178 -34.01 -0.81 -2.12
C GLU A 178 -33.84 -1.22 -3.58
N PHE A 179 -32.84 -2.06 -3.84
CA PHE A 179 -32.73 -2.74 -5.13
C PHE A 179 -33.76 -3.86 -5.19
N MET A 180 -34.40 -4.02 -6.36
CA MET A 180 -35.33 -5.12 -6.62
C MET A 180 -35.09 -5.72 -8.00
N SER A 181 -35.15 -7.04 -8.07
CA SER A 181 -35.06 -7.84 -9.29
C SER A 181 -36.16 -8.90 -9.33
N SER A 182 -36.92 -8.97 -10.42
CA SER A 182 -37.82 -10.10 -10.72
C SER A 182 -37.18 -10.98 -11.79
N GLY A 183 -37.29 -12.31 -11.64
CA GLY A 183 -36.81 -13.31 -12.61
C GLY A 183 -35.29 -13.37 -12.90
N MET A 184 -34.46 -12.51 -12.30
CA MET A 184 -33.02 -12.41 -12.59
C MET A 184 -32.14 -13.09 -11.53
N SER A 185 -32.18 -14.42 -11.45
CA SER A 185 -31.58 -15.18 -10.34
C SER A 185 -30.04 -15.32 -10.32
N THR A 186 -29.31 -14.60 -11.17
CA THR A 186 -27.85 -14.83 -11.37
C THR A 186 -27.00 -13.59 -11.70
N LYS A 187 -27.58 -12.39 -11.85
CA LYS A 187 -26.88 -11.24 -12.44
C LYS A 187 -26.34 -10.27 -11.36
N PRO A 188 -25.04 -9.95 -11.33
CA PRO A 188 -24.49 -8.99 -10.36
C PRO A 188 -24.97 -7.57 -10.62
N MET A 189 -25.28 -6.85 -9.53
CA MET A 189 -25.73 -5.46 -9.53
C MET A 189 -24.73 -4.58 -8.79
N ILE A 190 -24.47 -3.38 -9.33
CA ILE A 190 -23.54 -2.41 -8.75
C ILE A 190 -24.20 -1.05 -8.60
N LEU A 191 -24.04 -0.44 -7.42
CA LEU A 191 -24.40 0.96 -7.14
C LEU A 191 -23.13 1.81 -7.09
N GLN A 192 -22.90 2.63 -8.10
CA GLN A 192 -21.86 3.67 -8.11
C GLN A 192 -22.43 5.02 -7.62
N VAL A 193 -21.78 5.65 -6.63
CA VAL A 193 -22.20 6.95 -6.06
C VAL A 193 -21.01 7.91 -5.94
N GLY A 194 -21.23 9.19 -6.23
CA GLY A 194 -20.27 10.28 -6.01
C GLY A 194 -19.80 10.98 -7.29
N TYR A 195 -20.47 10.78 -8.43
CA TYR A 195 -20.10 11.38 -9.71
C TYR A 195 -20.16 12.92 -9.73
N LEU A 196 -20.93 13.54 -8.84
CA LEU A 196 -20.97 15.00 -8.67
C LEU A 196 -19.82 15.56 -7.81
N ASN A 197 -19.00 14.69 -7.20
CA ASN A 197 -17.84 15.03 -6.37
C ASN A 197 -18.16 15.84 -5.08
N ASN A 198 -19.42 15.92 -4.67
CA ASN A 198 -19.83 16.60 -3.45
C ASN A 198 -19.66 15.72 -2.20
N ASP A 199 -19.53 16.36 -1.05
CA ASP A 199 -19.78 15.69 0.23
C ASP A 199 -21.29 15.44 0.38
N SER A 200 -21.66 14.19 0.66
CA SER A 200 -23.05 13.73 0.73
C SER A 200 -23.28 12.83 1.95
N THR A 201 -24.48 12.85 2.53
CA THR A 201 -24.83 12.01 3.69
C THR A 201 -26.11 11.22 3.43
N PHE A 202 -26.02 9.90 3.60
CA PHE A 202 -27.13 8.97 3.49
C PHE A 202 -27.39 8.31 4.86
N ALA A 203 -28.55 8.62 5.44
CA ALA A 203 -29.03 8.04 6.70
C ALA A 203 -29.96 6.83 6.48
N GLY A 204 -30.39 6.58 5.24
CA GLY A 204 -31.16 5.40 4.89
C GLY A 204 -30.34 4.10 4.98
N ARG A 205 -31.00 2.99 4.66
CA ARG A 205 -30.35 1.67 4.53
C ARG A 205 -30.22 1.30 3.06
N ILE A 206 -29.09 0.75 2.65
CA ILE A 206 -28.94 0.08 1.34
C ILE A 206 -29.18 -1.41 1.56
N TYR A 207 -30.11 -2.01 0.82
CA TYR A 207 -30.35 -3.46 0.84
C TYR A 207 -30.95 -3.94 -0.50
N HIS A 208 -30.99 -5.26 -0.67
CA HIS A 208 -31.47 -5.94 -1.87
C HIS A 208 -32.56 -6.96 -1.53
N LYS A 209 -33.60 -7.08 -2.37
CA LYS A 209 -34.58 -8.16 -2.30
C LYS A 209 -34.92 -8.70 -3.69
N ASP A 210 -35.15 -10.01 -3.76
CA ASP A 210 -35.83 -10.64 -4.88
C ASP A 210 -37.33 -10.28 -4.85
N TRP A 211 -37.87 -9.78 -5.97
CA TRP A 211 -39.26 -9.33 -6.06
C TRP A 211 -40.26 -10.48 -5.89
N ASP A 212 -39.94 -11.64 -6.45
CA ASP A 212 -40.86 -12.78 -6.58
C ASP A 212 -40.87 -13.66 -5.33
N THR A 213 -39.70 -13.83 -4.70
CA THR A 213 -39.52 -14.68 -3.50
C THR A 213 -39.41 -13.90 -2.19
N GLN A 214 -39.22 -12.57 -2.25
CA GLN A 214 -38.93 -11.70 -1.10
C GLN A 214 -37.70 -12.14 -0.27
N ALA A 215 -36.86 -13.01 -0.84
CA ALA A 215 -35.69 -13.56 -0.18
C ALA A 215 -34.46 -12.65 -0.39
N PRO A 216 -33.52 -12.60 0.58
CA PRO A 216 -32.25 -11.90 0.43
C PRO A 216 -31.23 -12.78 -0.32
N THR A 217 -31.43 -12.94 -1.63
CA THR A 217 -30.75 -13.99 -2.43
C THR A 217 -29.53 -13.54 -3.24
N TYR A 218 -29.29 -12.25 -3.47
CA TYR A 218 -28.21 -11.82 -4.39
C TYR A 218 -27.37 -10.62 -3.94
N PHE A 219 -26.16 -10.58 -4.48
CA PHE A 219 -25.09 -9.63 -4.18
C PHE A 219 -25.28 -8.29 -4.93
N VAL A 220 -25.73 -7.25 -4.21
CA VAL A 220 -25.49 -5.87 -4.60
C VAL A 220 -24.12 -5.45 -4.05
N SER A 221 -23.24 -4.99 -4.93
CA SER A 221 -21.98 -4.35 -4.56
C SER A 221 -22.14 -2.83 -4.59
N ILE A 222 -21.40 -2.11 -3.75
CA ILE A 222 -21.36 -0.64 -3.78
C ILE A 222 -19.99 -0.15 -4.22
N GLU A 223 -19.98 0.95 -4.98
CA GLU A 223 -18.78 1.58 -5.49
C GLU A 223 -18.82 3.10 -5.18
N LYS A 224 -17.93 3.56 -4.32
CA LYS A 224 -17.70 4.99 -4.12
C LYS A 224 -16.74 5.50 -5.20
N VAL A 225 -17.20 6.50 -5.96
CA VAL A 225 -16.46 7.15 -7.05
C VAL A 225 -16.36 8.67 -6.80
N GLY A 226 -15.50 9.37 -7.55
CA GLY A 226 -15.35 10.83 -7.46
C GLY A 226 -14.68 11.30 -6.16
N THR A 227 -14.31 12.58 -6.07
CA THR A 227 -13.42 13.09 -5.00
C THR A 227 -14.10 13.40 -3.67
N GLY A 228 -15.43 13.56 -3.63
CA GLY A 228 -16.17 13.92 -2.41
C GLY A 228 -16.27 12.80 -1.37
N THR A 229 -16.80 13.14 -0.19
CA THR A 229 -17.04 12.21 0.93
C THR A 229 -18.50 11.74 0.94
N TRP A 230 -18.75 10.44 0.81
CA TRP A 230 -20.08 9.86 1.00
C TRP A 230 -20.19 9.26 2.40
N THR A 231 -21.08 9.80 3.23
CA THR A 231 -21.25 9.42 4.64
C THR A 231 -22.49 8.56 4.85
N LEU A 232 -22.30 7.30 5.24
CA LEU A 232 -23.35 6.34 5.60
C LEU A 232 -23.62 6.37 7.11
N THR A 233 -24.67 7.07 7.54
CA THR A 233 -25.09 7.10 8.96
C THR A 233 -26.16 6.07 9.30
N GLY A 234 -26.75 5.42 8.29
CA GLY A 234 -27.66 4.28 8.43
C GLY A 234 -26.95 2.92 8.40
N ASN A 235 -27.58 1.90 8.99
CA ASN A 235 -27.05 0.53 8.96
C ASN A 235 -27.52 -0.18 7.68
N SER A 236 -26.63 -0.31 6.70
CA SER A 236 -26.87 -0.96 5.41
C SER A 236 -26.60 -2.47 5.45
N ALA A 237 -27.42 -3.23 4.74
CA ALA A 237 -27.45 -4.69 4.72
C ALA A 237 -27.54 -5.21 3.28
N TYR A 238 -26.53 -4.90 2.48
CA TYR A 238 -26.23 -5.62 1.24
C TYR A 238 -25.29 -6.80 1.53
N LEU A 239 -24.88 -7.52 0.48
CA LEU A 239 -24.05 -8.72 0.58
C LEU A 239 -22.86 -8.75 -0.39
N GLY A 240 -22.82 -7.88 -1.40
CA GLY A 240 -21.69 -7.75 -2.33
C GLY A 240 -20.59 -6.82 -1.82
N ASP A 241 -19.52 -6.73 -2.59
CA ASP A 241 -18.30 -6.05 -2.20
C ASP A 241 -18.48 -4.51 -2.12
N THR A 242 -17.57 -3.85 -1.41
CA THR A 242 -17.50 -2.39 -1.29
C THR A 242 -16.21 -1.92 -1.94
N THR A 243 -16.26 -1.23 -3.06
CA THR A 243 -15.06 -0.63 -3.66
C THR A 243 -15.06 0.89 -3.47
N ILE A 244 -13.93 1.47 -3.10
CA ILE A 244 -13.75 2.93 -2.95
C ILE A 244 -12.67 3.35 -3.95
N THR A 245 -13.08 3.76 -5.15
CA THR A 245 -12.16 4.11 -6.24
C THR A 245 -11.59 5.52 -6.13
N GLY A 246 -12.27 6.40 -5.41
CA GLY A 246 -11.85 7.79 -5.20
C GLY A 246 -12.62 8.49 -4.09
N GLY A 247 -12.01 9.52 -3.50
CA GLY A 247 -12.59 10.30 -2.41
C GLY A 247 -12.78 9.45 -1.16
N ALA A 248 -13.76 9.78 -0.31
CA ALA A 248 -13.97 9.06 0.94
C ALA A 248 -15.34 8.36 1.02
N LEU A 249 -15.37 7.15 1.58
CA LEU A 249 -16.59 6.54 2.15
C LEU A 249 -16.47 6.60 3.67
N GLN A 250 -17.34 7.36 4.32
CA GLN A 250 -17.40 7.45 5.77
C GLN A 250 -18.56 6.61 6.32
N ILE A 251 -18.29 5.80 7.35
CA ILE A 251 -19.29 5.03 8.10
C ILE A 251 -19.51 5.71 9.45
N GLY A 252 -20.74 6.16 9.69
CA GLY A 252 -21.11 6.96 10.85
C GLY A 252 -20.72 8.44 10.76
N ASN A 253 -21.09 9.21 11.78
CA ASN A 253 -20.83 10.65 11.91
C ASN A 253 -20.59 11.06 13.37
N GLY A 254 -19.89 10.21 14.13
CA GLY A 254 -19.66 10.35 15.57
C GLY A 254 -20.69 9.62 16.44
N GLY A 255 -21.85 9.29 15.89
CA GLY A 255 -22.90 8.52 16.58
C GLY A 255 -22.61 7.01 16.74
N THR A 256 -23.63 6.29 17.19
CA THR A 256 -23.63 4.81 17.35
C THR A 256 -24.28 4.06 16.18
N SER A 257 -24.65 4.77 15.11
CA SER A 257 -25.22 4.24 13.87
C SER A 257 -24.27 4.41 12.68
N GLY A 258 -24.57 3.72 11.58
CA GLY A 258 -23.74 3.66 10.38
C GLY A 258 -23.05 2.30 10.31
N ALA A 259 -23.40 1.49 9.32
CA ALA A 259 -22.77 0.19 9.12
C ALA A 259 -22.88 -0.22 7.65
N ILE A 260 -21.91 -1.01 7.21
CA ILE A 260 -22.00 -1.80 5.99
C ILE A 260 -21.76 -3.27 6.32
N ASN A 261 -22.38 -4.15 5.53
CA ASN A 261 -22.29 -5.60 5.67
C ASN A 261 -21.55 -6.18 4.46
N SER A 262 -20.29 -5.76 4.28
CA SER A 262 -19.52 -6.10 3.09
C SER A 262 -18.61 -7.31 3.34
N PRO A 263 -18.66 -8.37 2.52
CA PRO A 263 -17.73 -9.49 2.63
C PRO A 263 -16.33 -9.08 2.21
N VAL A 264 -16.17 -8.08 1.33
CA VAL A 264 -14.87 -7.57 0.90
C VAL A 264 -14.91 -6.05 0.81
N ILE A 265 -13.88 -5.37 1.31
CA ILE A 265 -13.70 -3.93 1.10
C ILE A 265 -12.46 -3.73 0.24
N ASN A 266 -12.61 -3.12 -0.94
CA ASN A 266 -11.55 -2.82 -1.90
C ASN A 266 -11.25 -1.31 -1.86
N LEU A 267 -10.05 -0.88 -1.42
CA LEU A 267 -9.64 0.52 -1.55
C LEU A 267 -8.83 0.71 -2.82
N GLY A 268 -9.36 1.45 -3.79
CA GLY A 268 -8.60 1.93 -4.94
C GLY A 268 -7.57 2.98 -4.52
N LYS A 269 -6.59 3.25 -5.41
CA LYS A 269 -5.45 4.14 -5.14
C LYS A 269 -5.81 5.45 -4.43
N ASP A 270 -6.84 6.15 -4.87
CA ASP A 270 -7.22 7.47 -4.33
C ASP A 270 -8.47 7.40 -3.42
N GLY A 271 -8.76 6.20 -2.90
CA GLY A 271 -9.90 5.89 -2.06
C GLY A 271 -9.58 5.86 -0.56
N THR A 272 -10.42 6.53 0.23
CA THR A 272 -10.31 6.62 1.68
C THR A 272 -11.52 5.99 2.37
N LEU A 273 -11.28 5.15 3.37
CA LEU A 273 -12.32 4.57 4.24
C LEU A 273 -12.26 5.23 5.61
N ILE A 274 -13.34 5.91 6.02
CA ILE A 274 -13.40 6.61 7.30
C ILE A 274 -14.41 5.91 8.23
N ILE A 275 -14.00 5.51 9.43
CA ILE A 275 -14.92 5.01 10.47
C ILE A 275 -15.03 6.07 11.57
N ASN A 276 -16.18 6.75 11.59
CA ASN A 276 -16.49 7.82 12.53
C ASN A 276 -17.68 7.40 13.41
N ARG A 277 -17.39 6.59 14.45
CA ARG A 277 -18.40 6.07 15.37
C ARG A 277 -17.90 6.04 16.82
N SER A 278 -18.77 6.42 17.75
CA SER A 278 -18.56 6.29 19.19
C SER A 278 -18.93 4.90 19.73
N GLY A 279 -19.85 4.20 19.06
CA GLY A 279 -20.20 2.81 19.39
C GLY A 279 -19.37 1.80 18.60
N ASN A 280 -19.00 0.69 19.25
CA ASN A 280 -18.17 -0.35 18.66
C ASN A 280 -18.69 -0.86 17.30
N VAL A 281 -17.76 -1.22 16.42
CA VAL A 281 -18.00 -1.83 15.11
C VAL A 281 -17.13 -3.07 15.01
N ASN A 282 -17.73 -4.23 14.76
CA ASN A 282 -16.98 -5.44 14.45
C ASN A 282 -17.29 -5.82 13.00
N TRP A 283 -16.26 -5.91 12.17
CA TRP A 283 -16.38 -6.44 10.82
C TRP A 283 -15.65 -7.78 10.70
N ASP A 284 -16.45 -8.82 10.50
CA ASP A 284 -16.01 -10.10 9.96
C ASP A 284 -16.01 -9.97 8.43
N THR A 285 -14.96 -9.34 7.91
CA THR A 285 -14.77 -9.12 6.48
C THR A 285 -13.87 -10.21 5.94
N ARG A 286 -14.29 -10.88 4.86
CA ARG A 286 -13.51 -11.97 4.28
C ARG A 286 -12.14 -11.50 3.80
N ARG A 287 -12.05 -10.26 3.28
CA ARG A 287 -10.80 -9.54 2.96
C ARG A 287 -11.04 -8.04 2.97
N VAL A 288 -10.09 -7.26 3.49
CA VAL A 288 -9.88 -5.91 2.99
C VAL A 288 -8.79 -6.01 1.93
N ASN A 289 -9.14 -5.82 0.66
CA ASN A 289 -8.17 -5.70 -0.42
C ASN A 289 -7.86 -4.20 -0.65
N PHE A 290 -6.67 -3.93 -1.18
CA PHE A 290 -6.26 -2.59 -1.54
C PHE A 290 -5.95 -2.61 -3.03
N GLU A 291 -6.92 -2.23 -3.87
CA GLU A 291 -6.78 -2.17 -5.32
C GLU A 291 -5.70 -1.16 -5.72
N THR A 292 -4.48 -1.68 -5.87
CA THR A 292 -3.60 -1.20 -6.94
C THR A 292 -4.37 -1.32 -8.25
N ALA A 293 -4.63 -0.19 -8.90
CA ALA A 293 -5.39 -0.12 -10.15
C ALA A 293 -4.90 -1.18 -11.14
N GLN A 294 -5.79 -2.12 -11.50
CA GLN A 294 -5.49 -3.45 -12.08
C GLN A 294 -4.04 -3.66 -12.57
N THR A 295 -3.15 -3.96 -11.63
CA THR A 295 -1.77 -4.33 -11.91
C THR A 295 -1.47 -5.69 -11.27
N PRO A 296 -0.70 -6.56 -11.97
CA PRO A 296 -0.38 -7.89 -11.45
C PRO A 296 0.48 -7.79 -10.19
N TRP A 297 -0.11 -8.15 -9.05
CA TRP A 297 0.53 -8.19 -7.73
C TRP A 297 1.80 -9.05 -7.73
N THR A 298 2.96 -8.39 -7.73
CA THR A 298 4.27 -8.92 -7.31
C THR A 298 5.21 -7.75 -6.99
N GLU A 299 5.96 -7.87 -5.89
CA GLU A 299 7.05 -6.97 -5.47
C GLU A 299 6.68 -5.51 -5.17
N ARG A 300 6.13 -5.28 -3.96
CA ARG A 300 6.59 -4.16 -3.13
C ARG A 300 7.67 -4.69 -2.19
N ILE A 301 8.92 -4.46 -2.56
CA ILE A 301 10.07 -4.65 -1.68
C ILE A 301 10.31 -3.32 -0.97
N PHE A 302 10.41 -3.35 0.35
CA PHE A 302 10.85 -2.20 1.14
C PHE A 302 12.30 -1.83 0.79
N ASP A 303 12.46 -0.71 0.10
CA ASP A 303 13.67 0.12 0.12
C ASP A 303 13.29 1.49 0.74
N PRO A 304 13.65 1.74 2.01
CA PRO A 304 13.35 3.01 2.68
C PRO A 304 13.96 4.25 2.00
N ALA A 305 14.93 4.08 1.09
CA ALA A 305 15.73 5.19 0.59
C ALA A 305 15.29 5.78 -0.76
N THR A 306 14.37 5.16 -1.53
CA THR A 306 14.18 5.55 -2.95
C THR A 306 12.77 5.69 -3.56
N ASP A 307 11.68 5.11 -3.05
CA ASP A 307 10.38 5.13 -3.78
C ASP A 307 9.31 6.06 -3.18
N SER A 308 9.23 7.29 -3.70
CA SER A 308 8.27 8.33 -3.31
C SER A 308 6.84 8.12 -3.88
N ARG A 309 6.37 6.86 -3.93
CA ARG A 309 5.08 6.48 -4.59
C ARG A 309 4.30 5.39 -3.83
N TYR A 310 4.15 5.55 -2.53
CA TYR A 310 3.19 4.77 -1.74
C TYR A 310 1.75 4.97 -2.26
N ILE A 311 0.86 3.99 -2.03
CA ILE A 311 -0.51 4.01 -2.57
C ILE A 311 -1.30 5.01 -1.72
N THR A 312 -1.94 5.98 -2.35
CA THR A 312 -2.64 7.11 -1.70
C THR A 312 -3.96 6.75 -1.01
N SER A 313 -4.18 5.46 -0.71
CA SER A 313 -5.40 4.94 -0.09
C SER A 313 -5.27 4.96 1.43
N ASN A 314 -6.29 5.48 2.10
CA ASN A 314 -6.21 5.75 3.53
C ASN A 314 -7.33 5.03 4.30
N ILE A 315 -6.99 4.54 5.48
CA ILE A 315 -7.94 4.08 6.50
C ILE A 315 -7.92 5.11 7.62
N VAL A 316 -9.07 5.72 7.94
CA VAL A 316 -9.14 6.78 8.95
C VAL A 316 -10.16 6.45 10.03
N LYS A 317 -9.78 6.58 11.30
CA LYS A 317 -10.58 6.21 12.46
C LYS A 317 -10.79 7.43 13.37
N LYS A 318 -12.01 7.98 13.39
CA LYS A 318 -12.32 9.33 13.92
C LYS A 318 -13.22 9.43 15.16
N GLY A 319 -13.78 8.33 15.64
CA GLY A 319 -14.72 8.34 16.77
C GLY A 319 -14.27 7.43 17.92
N ALA A 320 -14.60 7.80 19.15
CA ALA A 320 -14.16 7.14 20.40
C ALA A 320 -14.34 5.62 20.51
N GLY A 321 -15.19 4.99 19.68
CA GLY A 321 -15.49 3.55 19.78
C GLY A 321 -14.31 2.64 19.38
N THR A 322 -14.46 1.34 19.59
CA THR A 322 -13.55 0.34 19.00
C THR A 322 -14.05 -0.09 17.62
N TRP A 323 -13.19 -0.02 16.60
CA TRP A 323 -13.42 -0.70 15.33
C TRP A 323 -12.53 -1.95 15.25
N SER A 324 -13.15 -3.12 15.27
CA SER A 324 -12.47 -4.41 15.11
C SER A 324 -12.56 -4.89 13.67
N ILE A 325 -11.43 -5.20 13.04
CA ILE A 325 -11.34 -5.87 11.74
C ILE A 325 -10.90 -7.31 12.00
N THR A 326 -11.81 -8.26 11.83
CA THR A 326 -11.50 -9.70 11.90
C THR A 326 -11.26 -10.24 10.50
N PHE A 327 -10.06 -10.77 10.27
CA PHE A 327 -9.73 -11.55 9.08
C PHE A 327 -10.13 -13.04 9.27
N PRO A 328 -10.68 -13.71 8.24
CA PRO A 328 -11.26 -15.05 8.37
C PRO A 328 -10.23 -16.16 8.16
N ASP A 329 -10.66 -17.39 8.43
CA ASP A 329 -10.04 -18.59 7.87
C ASP A 329 -10.36 -18.71 6.37
N THR A 330 -9.44 -18.28 5.50
CA THR A 330 -9.44 -18.72 4.10
C THR A 330 -8.05 -19.21 3.69
N GLN A 331 -8.00 -20.44 3.15
CA GLN A 331 -6.77 -21.15 2.79
C GLN A 331 -6.03 -20.54 1.59
N LYS A 332 -5.41 -19.37 1.77
CA LYS A 332 -4.37 -18.86 0.87
C LYS A 332 -3.14 -18.44 1.68
N LYS A 333 -2.09 -19.26 1.58
CA LYS A 333 -0.77 -18.97 2.10
C LYS A 333 -0.14 -17.91 1.22
N GLU A 334 -0.11 -16.66 1.69
CA GLU A 334 0.66 -15.60 1.05
C GLU A 334 1.91 -15.34 1.87
N THR A 335 3.04 -15.81 1.34
CA THR A 335 4.36 -15.51 1.86
C THR A 335 4.68 -14.06 1.53
N LEU A 336 4.87 -13.25 2.56
CA LEU A 336 5.46 -11.92 2.47
C LEU A 336 6.81 -11.93 3.21
N PHE A 337 7.65 -10.94 2.87
CA PHE A 337 9.09 -10.86 3.15
C PHE A 337 10.00 -11.75 2.28
N ASN A 338 10.88 -11.09 1.53
CA ASN A 338 12.06 -11.69 0.90
C ASN A 338 13.28 -10.73 0.91
N SER A 339 13.22 -9.62 1.67
CA SER A 339 14.26 -8.58 1.74
C SER A 339 14.87 -8.39 3.14
N TYR A 340 14.46 -9.20 4.12
CA TYR A 340 15.09 -9.37 5.43
C TYR A 340 15.62 -10.80 5.55
N SER A 341 16.73 -11.03 4.84
CA SER A 341 17.51 -12.28 4.76
C SER A 341 16.91 -13.45 3.96
N SER A 342 17.83 -14.28 3.48
CA SER A 342 17.64 -15.48 2.67
C SER A 342 17.32 -16.72 3.51
N ALA A 343 16.47 -17.58 2.95
CA ALA A 343 16.07 -18.91 3.44
C ALA A 343 15.04 -18.94 4.60
N ASP A 344 14.03 -19.79 4.41
CA ASP A 344 13.07 -20.28 5.41
C ASP A 344 12.08 -19.29 6.06
N GLN A 345 11.38 -18.47 5.26
CA GLN A 345 10.10 -17.87 5.68
C GLN A 345 8.88 -18.60 5.07
N THR A 346 8.23 -19.43 5.89
CA THR A 346 6.91 -20.03 5.62
C THR A 346 5.81 -19.48 6.53
N GLY A 347 5.91 -18.20 6.90
CA GLY A 347 4.88 -17.47 7.66
C GLY A 347 3.74 -16.97 6.75
N ASN A 348 2.50 -17.01 7.24
CA ASN A 348 1.33 -16.52 6.51
C ASN A 348 0.95 -15.13 7.03
N TYR A 349 1.05 -14.08 6.21
CA TYR A 349 0.67 -12.72 6.59
C TYR A 349 -0.61 -12.25 5.89
N VAL A 350 -1.50 -11.58 6.61
CA VAL A 350 -2.56 -10.73 6.05
C VAL A 350 -2.04 -9.30 5.98
N THR A 351 -2.00 -8.71 4.79
CA THR A 351 -1.35 -7.41 4.54
C THR A 351 -2.33 -6.25 4.45
N ILE A 352 -2.03 -5.16 5.15
CA ILE A 352 -2.63 -3.83 5.00
C ILE A 352 -1.60 -2.94 4.28
N ASN A 353 -1.90 -2.56 3.03
CA ASN A 353 -1.02 -1.76 2.16
C ASN A 353 -1.66 -0.38 1.92
N SER A 354 -1.91 0.34 3.00
CA SER A 354 -2.57 1.64 3.05
C SER A 354 -2.15 2.39 4.29
N ASN A 355 -2.14 3.71 4.22
CA ASN A 355 -1.89 4.55 5.38
C ASN A 355 -3.06 4.42 6.36
N ILE A 356 -2.76 4.38 7.65
CA ILE A 356 -3.74 4.28 8.73
C ILE A 356 -3.62 5.55 9.58
N GLU A 357 -4.70 6.30 9.70
CA GLU A 357 -4.80 7.45 10.60
C GLU A 357 -5.80 7.11 11.73
N ILE A 358 -5.33 7.04 12.98
CA ILE A 358 -6.19 6.83 14.14
C ILE A 358 -6.31 8.15 14.91
N GLN A 359 -7.31 8.97 14.56
CA GLN A 359 -7.56 10.24 15.26
C GLN A 359 -8.15 10.02 16.67
N GLU A 360 -9.09 9.08 16.83
CA GLU A 360 -9.77 8.83 18.11
C GLU A 360 -10.15 7.36 18.32
N GLY A 361 -10.20 6.92 19.57
CA GLY A 361 -10.64 5.58 19.99
C GLY A 361 -9.68 4.48 19.53
N THR A 362 -10.20 3.26 19.39
CA THR A 362 -9.36 2.07 19.09
C THR A 362 -9.61 1.51 17.69
N LEU A 363 -8.55 1.22 16.94
CA LEU A 363 -8.54 0.27 15.82
C LEU A 363 -8.00 -1.06 16.34
N ALA A 364 -8.85 -2.08 16.42
CA ALA A 364 -8.47 -3.42 16.81
C ALA A 364 -8.26 -4.32 15.58
N LEU A 365 -7.05 -4.83 15.39
CA LEU A 365 -6.74 -5.81 14.34
C LEU A 365 -6.87 -7.21 14.93
N THR A 366 -7.74 -8.03 14.33
CA THR A 366 -8.09 -9.37 14.77
C THR A 366 -8.05 -10.40 13.64
N ASN A 367 -7.85 -11.65 14.00
CA ASN A 367 -7.81 -12.80 13.10
C ASN A 367 -8.48 -13.98 13.81
N ALA A 368 -9.20 -14.79 13.04
CA ALA A 368 -9.88 -15.98 13.54
C ALA A 368 -8.92 -17.13 13.92
N ILE A 369 -7.74 -17.24 13.29
CA ILE A 369 -6.72 -18.28 13.58
C ILE A 369 -5.29 -17.77 13.30
N ASN A 370 -4.26 -18.61 13.54
CA ASN A 370 -2.81 -18.34 13.52
C ASN A 370 -2.21 -17.87 12.16
N ASN A 371 -2.70 -16.78 11.56
CA ASN A 371 -1.96 -16.05 10.53
C ASN A 371 -1.56 -14.67 11.07
N ASP A 372 -0.35 -14.24 10.74
CA ASP A 372 0.21 -12.97 11.13
C ASP A 372 -0.45 -11.82 10.35
N ILE A 373 -0.29 -10.59 10.82
CA ILE A 373 -0.84 -9.37 10.20
C ILE A 373 0.33 -8.43 9.91
N ALA A 374 0.39 -7.82 8.73
CA ALA A 374 1.45 -6.86 8.35
C ALA A 374 0.85 -5.52 7.92
N VAL A 375 1.39 -4.41 8.43
CA VAL A 375 1.04 -3.04 8.01
C VAL A 375 2.22 -2.43 7.26
N LEU A 376 2.02 -2.12 5.98
CA LEU A 376 3.04 -1.59 5.07
C LEU A 376 2.93 -0.08 4.81
N GLY A 377 1.76 0.52 5.08
CA GLY A 377 1.56 1.96 4.96
C GLY A 377 1.89 2.70 6.25
N GLU A 378 1.92 4.02 6.17
CA GLU A 378 2.25 4.91 7.29
C GLU A 378 1.17 4.83 8.37
N LEU A 379 1.56 4.87 9.65
CA LEU A 379 0.61 4.97 10.77
C LEU A 379 0.75 6.35 11.44
N THR A 380 -0.39 7.04 11.60
CA THR A 380 -0.44 8.42 12.13
C THR A 380 -1.61 8.62 13.09
N GLY A 381 -1.56 9.71 13.87
CA GLY A 381 -2.62 10.10 14.80
C GLY A 381 -2.38 9.70 16.26
N THR A 382 -3.41 9.88 17.09
CA THR A 382 -3.35 9.90 18.56
C THR A 382 -4.22 8.85 19.26
N GLY A 383 -4.94 8.02 18.51
CA GLY A 383 -5.77 6.94 19.04
C GLY A 383 -4.98 5.67 19.33
N THR A 384 -5.69 4.56 19.58
CA THR A 384 -5.07 3.28 19.94
C THR A 384 -5.07 2.30 18.77
N LEU A 385 -3.90 1.83 18.33
CA LEU A 385 -3.78 0.60 17.56
C LEU A 385 -3.70 -0.58 18.53
N LYS A 386 -4.68 -1.49 18.45
CA LYS A 386 -4.77 -2.64 19.35
C LYS A 386 -4.64 -3.96 18.58
N HIS A 387 -3.76 -4.84 19.03
CA HIS A 387 -3.73 -6.23 18.61
C HIS A 387 -4.58 -7.07 19.60
N ALA A 388 -5.59 -7.82 19.15
CA ALA A 388 -6.66 -8.38 20.02
C ALA A 388 -7.08 -9.87 19.78
N THR A 389 -6.16 -10.75 19.33
CA THR A 389 -6.41 -12.13 18.83
C THR A 389 -6.31 -13.29 19.84
N GLN A 390 -6.62 -14.52 19.41
CA GLN A 390 -6.20 -15.75 20.10
C GLN A 390 -4.74 -16.13 19.74
N SER A 391 -4.17 -17.10 20.46
CA SER A 391 -2.72 -17.34 20.61
C SER A 391 -1.89 -17.51 19.32
N TRP A 392 -0.62 -17.09 19.37
CA TRP A 392 0.40 -17.25 18.30
C TRP A 392 0.06 -16.51 16.98
N VAL A 393 -0.21 -15.21 17.08
CA VAL A 393 -0.28 -14.27 15.95
C VAL A 393 0.70 -13.12 16.19
N LYS A 394 1.42 -12.72 15.15
CA LYS A 394 2.27 -11.53 15.08
C LYS A 394 1.53 -10.37 14.40
N LEU A 395 1.79 -9.14 14.84
CA LEU A 395 1.51 -7.92 14.09
C LEU A 395 2.86 -7.32 13.68
N ALA A 396 3.17 -7.27 12.40
CA ALA A 396 4.37 -6.63 11.86
C ALA A 396 4.06 -5.20 11.39
N LEU A 397 4.84 -4.24 11.85
CA LEU A 397 4.83 -2.86 11.33
C LEU A 397 6.08 -2.64 10.49
N LEU A 398 5.88 -2.19 9.25
CA LEU A 398 6.96 -1.93 8.29
C LEU A 398 6.96 -0.49 7.77
N GLY A 399 5.79 0.16 7.69
CA GLY A 399 5.67 1.55 7.24
C GLY A 399 6.27 2.56 8.23
N ASP A 400 6.44 3.80 7.76
CA ASP A 400 6.86 4.90 8.62
C ASP A 400 5.75 5.28 9.59
N ASN A 401 6.03 5.10 10.88
CA ASN A 401 5.09 5.33 11.97
C ASN A 401 5.56 6.48 12.88
N ARG A 402 6.60 7.23 12.50
CA ARG A 402 7.22 8.28 13.34
C ARG A 402 6.24 9.39 13.76
N GLU A 403 5.20 9.64 12.97
CA GLU A 403 4.13 10.61 13.28
C GLU A 403 2.95 10.01 14.08
N PHE A 404 3.03 8.74 14.51
CA PHE A 404 2.04 8.16 15.41
C PHE A 404 2.32 8.60 16.85
N ALA A 405 1.51 9.52 17.37
CA ALA A 405 1.50 9.98 18.77
C ALA A 405 0.40 9.30 19.60
N GLY A 406 0.06 8.06 19.24
CA GLY A 406 -1.02 7.27 19.83
C GLY A 406 -0.54 6.16 20.74
N THR A 407 -1.40 5.16 20.96
CA THR A 407 -1.08 4.00 21.82
C THR A 407 -1.01 2.71 21.01
N TYR A 408 0.10 1.97 21.11
CA TYR A 408 0.18 0.57 20.70
C TYR A 408 -0.22 -0.33 21.87
N GLN A 409 -1.42 -0.90 21.82
CA GLN A 409 -1.90 -1.83 22.85
C GLN A 409 -1.73 -3.30 22.40
N ILE A 410 -0.92 -4.05 23.14
CA ILE A 410 -0.69 -5.47 22.93
C ILE A 410 -1.30 -6.23 24.13
N ASP A 411 -2.32 -7.06 23.91
CA ASP A 411 -2.74 -8.04 24.93
C ASP A 411 -2.11 -9.44 24.76
N SER A 412 -2.31 -10.26 25.79
CA SER A 412 -1.53 -11.45 26.12
C SER A 412 -1.27 -12.48 25.01
N ASN A 413 -0.02 -12.96 24.97
CA ASN A 413 0.54 -14.06 24.16
C ASN A 413 0.61 -13.77 22.64
N ARG A 414 1.05 -12.55 22.31
CA ARG A 414 1.16 -12.04 20.94
C ARG A 414 2.47 -11.28 20.74
N TRP A 415 2.90 -11.16 19.49
CA TRP A 415 4.06 -10.35 19.11
C TRP A 415 3.63 -9.09 18.36
N LEU A 416 4.32 -7.98 18.65
CA LEU A 416 4.50 -6.85 17.75
C LEU A 416 5.91 -6.94 17.17
N GLU A 417 6.06 -7.04 15.86
CA GLU A 417 7.37 -6.98 15.20
C GLU A 417 7.57 -5.59 14.58
N LEU A 418 8.69 -4.94 14.91
CA LEU A 418 9.07 -3.65 14.35
C LEU A 418 10.26 -3.86 13.40
N TYR A 419 10.12 -3.41 12.16
CA TYR A 419 11.13 -3.58 11.10
C TYR A 419 11.90 -2.28 10.84
N GLY A 420 13.05 -2.12 11.49
CA GLY A 420 13.90 -0.92 11.42
C GLY A 420 13.31 0.31 12.12
N THR A 421 14.08 1.40 12.10
CA THR A 421 13.78 2.64 12.84
C THR A 421 12.41 3.25 12.53
N GLU A 422 12.02 3.27 11.25
CA GLU A 422 10.78 3.92 10.79
C GLU A 422 9.52 3.20 11.30
N ALA A 423 9.62 1.91 11.64
CA ALA A 423 8.50 1.17 12.22
C ALA A 423 8.16 1.58 13.67
N SER A 424 8.99 2.41 14.30
CA SER A 424 8.88 2.85 15.71
C SER A 424 8.58 4.36 15.82
N SER A 425 8.11 4.83 16.97
CA SER A 425 7.72 6.24 17.16
C SER A 425 8.18 6.83 18.50
N PRO A 426 8.88 7.98 18.48
CA PRO A 426 9.27 8.70 19.69
C PRO A 426 8.07 9.33 20.42
N ASP A 427 6.92 9.49 19.75
CA ASP A 427 5.71 10.07 20.35
C ASP A 427 4.65 9.03 20.75
N ALA A 428 4.87 7.74 20.44
CA ALA A 428 3.91 6.69 20.77
C ALA A 428 4.10 6.09 22.18
N VAL A 429 2.97 5.76 22.81
CA VAL A 429 2.90 4.98 24.05
C VAL A 429 2.77 3.49 23.69
N TYR A 430 3.69 2.65 24.13
CA TYR A 430 3.63 1.20 23.94
C TYR A 430 3.21 0.50 25.24
N THR A 431 2.02 -0.10 25.24
CA THR A 431 1.44 -0.77 26.43
C THR A 431 1.30 -2.27 26.22
N LEU A 432 2.07 -3.04 26.99
CA LEU A 432 2.08 -4.50 26.97
C LEU A 432 1.30 -5.06 28.15
N THR A 433 0.14 -5.67 27.90
CA THR A 433 -0.69 -6.24 28.98
C THR A 433 -0.42 -7.74 29.16
N ASN A 434 0.52 -8.05 30.05
CA ASN A 434 0.85 -9.34 30.67
C ASN A 434 0.89 -10.58 29.75
N SER A 435 2.08 -11.03 29.33
CA SER A 435 2.26 -12.42 28.85
C SER A 435 3.71 -12.91 28.70
N SER A 436 3.85 -14.15 28.23
CA SER A 436 5.13 -14.76 27.82
C SER A 436 5.77 -14.19 26.55
N GLN A 437 5.14 -13.23 25.87
CA GLN A 437 5.56 -12.63 24.59
C GLN A 437 5.53 -11.09 24.69
N GLY A 438 5.88 -10.34 23.63
CA GLY A 438 5.77 -8.87 23.60
C GLY A 438 6.19 -8.23 22.29
N ILE A 439 7.39 -7.63 22.21
CA ILE A 439 7.91 -6.93 21.01
C ILE A 439 9.16 -7.64 20.48
N ALA A 440 9.20 -7.88 19.16
CA ALA A 440 10.39 -8.31 18.43
C ALA A 440 10.99 -7.10 17.70
N LEU A 441 12.27 -6.81 17.95
CA LEU A 441 13.03 -5.82 17.17
C LEU A 441 13.71 -6.54 16.00
N VAL A 442 13.39 -6.13 14.77
CA VAL A 442 13.94 -6.70 13.54
C VAL A 442 14.72 -5.62 12.80
N SER A 443 16.04 -5.78 12.74
CA SER A 443 16.96 -4.77 12.23
C SER A 443 17.91 -5.34 11.17
N LYS A 444 18.43 -4.48 10.29
CA LYS A 444 19.56 -4.80 9.41
C LYS A 444 20.92 -4.40 9.98
N GLY A 445 20.97 -3.55 11.00
CA GLY A 445 22.20 -3.01 11.56
C GLY A 445 22.04 -2.60 13.03
N ASP A 446 22.80 -1.60 13.44
CA ASP A 446 22.73 -1.05 14.79
C ASP A 446 21.68 0.09 14.82
N GLU A 447 20.43 -0.24 14.43
CA GLU A 447 19.33 0.73 14.27
C GLU A 447 18.69 1.07 15.63
N ASN A 448 18.25 2.33 15.77
CA ASN A 448 17.49 2.80 16.92
C ASN A 448 15.99 2.48 16.73
N PHE A 449 15.34 2.01 17.78
CA PHE A 449 13.88 1.88 17.85
C PHE A 449 13.36 2.79 18.96
N TYR A 450 12.47 3.71 18.60
CA TYR A 450 11.98 4.78 19.48
C TYR A 450 10.63 4.41 20.11
N PHE A 451 10.54 4.63 21.41
CA PHE A 451 9.38 4.36 22.25
C PHE A 451 9.14 5.57 23.15
N GLY A 452 8.18 6.41 22.82
CA GLY A 452 7.84 7.57 23.66
C GLY A 452 7.59 7.18 25.11
N ALA A 453 6.68 6.20 25.32
CA ALA A 453 6.56 5.48 26.59
C ALA A 453 6.66 3.96 26.38
N LEU A 454 7.12 3.25 27.40
CA LEU A 454 7.08 1.79 27.44
C LEU A 454 6.53 1.28 28.78
N ALA A 455 5.35 0.67 28.73
CA ALA A 455 4.53 0.32 29.89
C ALA A 455 4.10 -1.15 29.94
N GLY A 456 3.92 -1.68 31.15
CA GLY A 456 3.30 -2.98 31.42
C GLY A 456 4.31 -4.11 31.59
N GLY A 457 4.02 -5.30 31.04
CA GLY A 457 4.82 -6.50 31.25
C GLY A 457 4.73 -7.50 30.09
N GLY A 458 5.88 -8.01 29.65
CA GLY A 458 6.03 -8.92 28.52
C GLY A 458 7.49 -9.26 28.23
N GLN A 459 7.79 -9.68 27.00
CA GLN A 459 9.17 -9.85 26.53
C GLN A 459 9.49 -8.84 25.41
N ILE A 460 10.66 -8.21 25.47
CA ILE A 460 11.25 -7.48 24.36
C ILE A 460 12.49 -8.25 23.94
N PHE A 461 12.61 -8.60 22.67
CA PHE A 461 13.74 -9.37 22.18
C PHE A 461 14.20 -8.95 20.79
N ARG A 462 15.48 -9.19 20.53
CA ARG A 462 16.03 -9.12 19.17
C ARG A 462 15.64 -10.40 18.45
N SER A 463 14.98 -10.24 17.32
CA SER A 463 14.51 -11.36 16.49
C SER A 463 15.68 -12.18 15.92
N ASP A 464 15.51 -13.49 15.83
CA ASP A 464 16.54 -14.47 15.41
C ASP A 464 17.11 -14.19 14.01
N TRP A 465 16.34 -13.50 13.17
CA TRP A 465 16.68 -13.16 11.79
C TRP A 465 17.28 -11.75 11.63
N ALA A 466 17.43 -10.98 12.71
CA ALA A 466 17.99 -9.63 12.69
C ALA A 466 19.52 -9.60 12.65
N SER A 467 20.10 -8.76 11.80
CA SER A 467 21.53 -8.44 11.80
C SER A 467 21.79 -7.11 12.52
N GLY A 468 22.92 -7.03 13.23
CA GLY A 468 23.28 -5.84 14.04
C GLY A 468 22.60 -5.79 15.42
N ASN A 469 23.05 -4.89 16.27
CA ASN A 469 22.67 -4.78 17.67
C ASN A 469 21.79 -3.53 17.86
N PRO A 470 20.45 -3.68 17.92
CA PRO A 470 19.57 -2.53 17.97
C PRO A 470 19.62 -1.82 19.31
N THR A 471 19.40 -0.50 19.30
CA THR A 471 19.22 0.31 20.52
C THR A 471 17.74 0.58 20.73
N LEU A 472 17.24 0.21 21.91
CA LEU A 472 15.92 0.59 22.39
C LEU A 472 16.01 1.99 23.01
N VAL A 473 15.46 3.00 22.33
CA VAL A 473 15.37 4.38 22.85
C VAL A 473 14.00 4.55 23.51
N VAL A 474 13.97 4.84 24.81
CA VAL A 474 12.74 5.03 25.60
C VAL A 474 12.69 6.43 26.20
N GLY A 475 11.52 7.05 26.14
CA GLY A 475 11.25 8.39 26.68
C GLY A 475 11.03 9.42 25.56
N ASN A 476 10.43 10.55 25.92
CA ASN A 476 9.97 11.55 24.96
C ASN A 476 10.54 12.95 25.30
N GLU A 477 11.23 13.56 24.35
CA GLU A 477 11.82 14.91 24.47
C GLU A 477 10.79 16.03 24.38
N ASN A 478 9.67 15.80 23.68
CA ASN A 478 8.59 16.74 23.42
C ASN A 478 7.51 16.76 24.51
N GLN A 479 7.34 15.68 25.27
CA GLN A 479 6.22 15.48 26.20
C GLN A 479 6.65 14.71 27.46
N LEU A 480 6.37 15.31 28.64
CA LEU A 480 6.47 14.59 29.91
C LEU A 480 5.39 13.50 30.02
N ILE A 481 5.83 12.28 30.30
CA ILE A 481 4.96 11.11 30.43
C ILE A 481 4.70 10.82 31.92
N PRO A 482 3.44 10.58 32.34
CA PRO A 482 3.13 10.19 33.71
C PRO A 482 3.89 8.93 34.14
N GLU A 483 4.45 8.92 35.35
CA GLU A 483 5.26 7.79 35.84
C GLU A 483 4.50 6.46 35.81
N ASP A 484 3.19 6.46 36.13
CA ASP A 484 2.33 5.27 36.08
C ASP A 484 2.14 4.69 34.66
N GLN A 485 2.42 5.50 33.63
CA GLN A 485 2.38 5.13 32.21
C GLN A 485 3.78 4.82 31.65
N ASN A 486 4.83 4.83 32.48
CA ASN A 486 6.21 4.56 32.07
C ASN A 486 6.89 3.54 33.01
N VAL A 487 6.14 2.52 33.45
CA VAL A 487 6.67 1.38 34.23
C VAL A 487 6.69 0.11 33.37
N PHE A 488 7.88 -0.43 33.09
CA PHE A 488 8.06 -1.71 32.40
C PHE A 488 8.61 -2.79 33.35
N SER A 489 7.86 -3.88 33.54
CA SER A 489 8.22 -5.02 34.39
C SER A 489 8.60 -6.29 33.58
N GLY A 490 8.85 -6.13 32.28
CA GLY A 490 9.15 -7.25 31.37
C GLY A 490 10.61 -7.68 31.29
N ARG A 491 10.89 -8.64 30.40
CA ARG A 491 12.23 -9.19 30.17
C ARG A 491 12.81 -8.74 28.84
N PHE A 492 14.08 -8.31 28.85
CA PHE A 492 14.87 -8.13 27.65
C PHE A 492 15.67 -9.41 27.32
N THR A 493 15.63 -9.89 26.07
CA THR A 493 16.31 -11.14 25.64
C THR A 493 17.02 -10.96 24.30
N ALA A 494 18.23 -11.50 24.16
CA ALA A 494 18.96 -11.56 22.89
C ALA A 494 19.55 -12.96 22.68
N ASN A 495 19.61 -13.44 21.44
CA ASN A 495 20.03 -14.80 21.13
C ASN A 495 21.51 -14.89 20.72
N GLY A 496 22.26 -15.81 21.35
CA GLY A 496 23.69 -16.02 21.10
C GLY A 496 24.55 -14.84 21.55
N ASN A 497 25.52 -14.43 20.73
CA ASN A 497 26.40 -13.28 20.99
C ASN A 497 25.77 -11.92 20.67
N SER A 498 24.44 -11.88 20.53
CA SER A 498 23.70 -10.68 20.14
C SER A 498 23.53 -9.71 21.31
N LYS A 499 23.66 -8.41 21.05
CA LYS A 499 23.35 -7.35 22.01
C LYS A 499 22.00 -6.68 21.68
N ILE A 500 21.42 -6.07 22.70
CA ILE A 500 20.39 -5.01 22.63
C ILE A 500 20.92 -3.93 23.56
N SER A 501 21.04 -2.70 23.09
CA SER A 501 21.37 -1.55 23.95
C SER A 501 20.09 -0.83 24.36
N ILE A 502 20.14 -0.08 25.46
CA ILE A 502 19.02 0.70 26.01
C ILE A 502 19.49 2.14 26.13
N ARG A 503 18.70 3.11 25.64
CA ARG A 503 18.94 4.55 25.86
C ARG A 503 17.68 5.17 26.45
N LYS A 504 17.77 5.73 27.66
CA LYS A 504 16.72 6.59 28.23
C LYS A 504 16.98 8.02 27.75
N THR A 505 15.97 8.67 27.18
CA THR A 505 16.00 10.06 26.70
C THR A 505 14.82 10.88 27.24
N GLY A 506 14.90 12.21 27.18
CA GLY A 506 13.80 13.11 27.57
C GLY A 506 13.66 13.30 29.08
N ALA A 507 12.96 14.36 29.51
CA ALA A 507 12.97 14.83 30.91
C ALA A 507 12.09 14.02 31.89
N ASP A 508 11.48 12.92 31.44
CA ASP A 508 10.58 12.09 32.23
C ASP A 508 11.32 10.98 33.01
N THR A 509 10.61 10.31 33.92
CA THR A 509 11.08 9.10 34.60
C THR A 509 10.60 7.86 33.85
N TRP A 510 11.51 6.93 33.57
CA TRP A 510 11.16 5.57 33.12
C TRP A 510 11.59 4.56 34.19
N THR A 511 10.68 3.68 34.59
CA THR A 511 10.92 2.68 35.65
C THR A 511 11.02 1.29 35.04
N TYR A 512 12.21 0.69 35.12
CA TYR A 512 12.47 -0.70 34.73
C TYR A 512 12.54 -1.63 35.95
N ALA A 513 11.50 -2.44 36.13
CA ALA A 513 11.34 -3.38 37.25
C ALA A 513 11.57 -4.85 36.85
N GLY A 514 12.20 -5.09 35.70
CA GLY A 514 12.33 -6.41 35.09
C GLY A 514 13.71 -7.06 35.24
N THR A 515 13.86 -8.28 34.73
CA THR A 515 15.17 -8.93 34.58
C THR A 515 15.57 -8.96 33.11
N SER A 516 16.74 -8.41 32.79
CA SER A 516 17.36 -8.53 31.48
C SER A 516 18.21 -9.80 31.35
N GLY A 517 18.45 -10.23 30.12
CA GLY A 517 19.33 -11.35 29.78
C GLY A 517 20.08 -11.14 28.46
N HIS A 518 20.37 -9.88 28.11
CA HIS A 518 21.20 -9.47 26.97
C HIS A 518 22.54 -8.92 27.49
N ALA A 519 23.41 -8.46 26.59
CA ALA A 519 24.74 -7.95 26.95
C ALA A 519 25.10 -6.63 26.24
N GLY A 520 24.12 -5.78 25.99
CA GLY A 520 24.31 -4.46 25.35
C GLY A 520 24.11 -3.32 26.34
N ASP A 521 24.64 -2.17 25.95
CA ASP A 521 25.01 -1.08 26.83
C ASP A 521 23.77 -0.25 27.23
N THR A 522 23.78 0.38 28.41
CA THR A 522 22.68 1.18 28.93
C THR A 522 23.11 2.64 29.10
N THR A 523 22.51 3.55 28.34
CA THR A 523 22.76 5.01 28.42
C THR A 523 21.57 5.73 29.04
N VAL A 524 21.83 6.68 29.95
CA VAL A 524 20.84 7.63 30.46
C VAL A 524 21.25 9.03 30.00
N ASP A 525 20.41 9.62 29.14
CA ASP A 525 20.68 10.82 28.35
C ASP A 525 19.46 11.76 28.46
N GLY A 526 19.24 12.26 29.67
CA GLY A 526 18.07 13.07 30.03
C GLY A 526 17.05 12.32 30.91
N GLY A 527 16.61 13.02 31.95
CA GLY A 527 15.60 12.53 32.89
C GLY A 527 16.09 11.36 33.73
N GLN A 528 15.17 10.57 34.27
CA GLN A 528 15.50 9.57 35.29
C GLN A 528 15.23 8.13 34.79
N LEU A 529 16.20 7.24 34.94
CA LEU A 529 16.01 5.79 34.83
C LEU A 529 15.94 5.19 36.24
N ARG A 530 14.77 4.66 36.64
CA ARG A 530 14.58 3.93 37.89
C ARG A 530 14.68 2.42 37.65
N LEU A 531 15.79 1.80 38.05
CA LEU A 531 16.02 0.36 37.94
C LEU A 531 15.73 -0.36 39.28
N THR A 532 14.58 -1.00 39.38
CA THR A 532 14.24 -1.89 40.53
C THR A 532 14.44 -3.37 40.19
N GLY A 533 15.04 -3.64 39.02
CA GLY A 533 15.29 -4.98 38.48
C GLY A 533 16.77 -5.25 38.20
N ASN A 534 17.07 -6.18 37.29
CA ASN A 534 18.44 -6.66 37.05
C ASN A 534 18.93 -6.36 35.62
N LEU A 535 20.06 -5.64 35.50
CA LEU A 535 20.79 -5.41 34.25
C LEU A 535 21.96 -6.41 34.10
N SER A 536 21.84 -7.43 33.26
CA SER A 536 22.92 -8.38 33.01
C SER A 536 23.92 -7.83 31.99
N LYS A 537 25.23 -7.95 32.27
CA LYS A 537 26.34 -7.76 31.30
C LYS A 537 26.21 -6.51 30.41
N SER A 538 25.86 -5.38 31.00
CA SER A 538 25.71 -4.07 30.34
C SER A 538 26.71 -3.08 30.94
N ASP A 539 27.48 -2.39 30.11
CA ASP A 539 28.20 -1.18 30.50
C ASP A 539 27.19 -0.03 30.59
N VAL A 540 27.32 0.81 31.62
CA VAL A 540 26.33 1.85 31.94
C VAL A 540 26.96 3.23 31.84
N PHE A 541 26.28 4.10 31.10
CA PHE A 541 26.70 5.47 30.81
C PHE A 541 25.63 6.44 31.31
N VAL A 542 26.01 7.44 32.10
CA VAL A 542 25.12 8.52 32.54
C VAL A 542 25.70 9.83 32.05
N GLU A 543 25.04 10.45 31.07
CA GLU A 543 25.39 11.73 30.46
C GLU A 543 25.00 12.90 31.40
N GLU A 544 25.48 14.12 31.10
CA GLU A 544 25.38 15.32 31.97
C GLU A 544 23.98 15.60 32.55
N ASP A 545 22.93 15.48 31.73
CA ASP A 545 21.51 15.71 32.11
C ASP A 545 20.74 14.43 32.53
N GLY A 546 21.43 13.28 32.64
CA GLY A 546 20.85 11.99 33.01
C GLY A 546 20.95 11.69 34.52
N GLU A 547 19.94 10.98 35.04
CA GLU A 547 19.93 10.46 36.41
C GLU A 547 19.61 8.96 36.43
N LEU A 548 20.51 8.15 36.97
CA LEU A 548 20.26 6.74 37.23
C LEU A 548 19.96 6.53 38.72
N CYS A 549 18.79 5.97 39.02
CA CYS A 549 18.44 5.46 40.35
C CYS A 549 18.29 3.94 40.26
N PHE A 550 18.83 3.19 41.21
CA PHE A 550 18.66 1.74 41.22
C PHE A 550 18.60 1.13 42.62
N THR A 551 17.77 0.10 42.77
CA THR A 551 17.68 -0.76 43.96
C THR A 551 17.87 -2.25 43.64
N GLY A 552 18.12 -2.59 42.36
CA GLY A 552 18.44 -3.94 41.91
C GLY A 552 19.90 -4.12 41.49
N THR A 553 20.22 -5.14 40.68
CA THR A 553 21.62 -5.49 40.34
C THR A 553 22.05 -5.05 38.94
N ILE A 554 23.33 -4.71 38.80
CA ILE A 554 24.02 -4.47 37.52
C ILE A 554 25.20 -5.45 37.45
N GLY A 555 25.17 -6.35 36.46
CA GLY A 555 26.11 -7.48 36.34
C GLY A 555 25.74 -8.68 37.23
N SER A 556 26.09 -9.90 36.77
CA SER A 556 25.83 -11.15 37.53
C SER A 556 26.97 -12.18 37.51
N GLU A 557 28.03 -11.94 36.73
CA GLU A 557 29.25 -12.76 36.69
C GLU A 557 30.47 -11.85 36.50
N SER A 558 31.57 -12.15 37.21
CA SER A 558 32.71 -11.26 37.41
C SER A 558 33.64 -11.10 36.20
N THR A 559 33.24 -10.23 35.27
CA THR A 559 34.14 -9.24 34.68
C THR A 559 33.44 -7.89 34.84
N ALA A 560 34.12 -6.89 35.41
CA ALA A 560 33.54 -5.59 35.70
C ALA A 560 32.80 -5.02 34.49
N ALA A 561 31.55 -4.59 34.70
CA ALA A 561 31.00 -3.52 33.89
C ALA A 561 31.73 -2.24 34.30
N ASP A 562 32.18 -1.46 33.33
CA ASP A 562 32.82 -0.18 33.60
C ASP A 562 31.72 0.89 33.63
N LEU A 563 31.30 1.29 34.83
CA LEU A 563 30.29 2.33 35.04
C LEU A 563 30.95 3.69 34.78
N THR A 564 30.55 4.37 33.69
CA THR A 564 31.08 5.69 33.34
C THR A 564 30.03 6.75 33.61
N ILE A 565 30.36 7.70 34.48
CA ILE A 565 29.45 8.75 34.94
C ILE A 565 30.06 10.08 34.56
N ASP A 566 29.46 10.77 33.59
CA ASP A 566 29.76 12.15 33.25
C ASP A 566 28.69 13.13 33.81
N GLY A 567 27.52 12.63 34.21
CA GLY A 567 26.44 13.36 34.91
C GLY A 567 26.21 12.99 36.38
N GLY A 568 24.93 12.92 36.79
CA GLY A 568 24.52 12.69 38.18
C GLY A 568 24.15 11.25 38.50
N LEU A 569 24.73 10.67 39.56
CA LEU A 569 24.32 9.35 40.08
C LEU A 569 23.60 9.49 41.42
N VAL A 570 22.37 9.00 41.52
CA VAL A 570 21.61 8.95 42.77
C VAL A 570 21.45 7.51 43.21
N ILE A 571 22.22 7.11 44.23
CA ILE A 571 22.12 5.78 44.82
C ILE A 571 21.13 5.84 45.99
N ASP A 572 19.90 5.40 45.74
CA ASP A 572 18.87 5.23 46.75
C ASP A 572 19.06 3.86 47.43
N LEU A 573 19.66 3.85 48.61
CA LEU A 573 20.01 2.62 49.34
C LEU A 573 18.88 2.10 50.25
N THR A 574 17.68 2.69 50.20
CA THR A 574 16.60 2.43 51.17
C THR A 574 16.12 0.98 51.28
N ASP A 575 16.38 0.12 50.29
CA ASP A 575 16.10 -1.34 50.35
C ASP A 575 17.11 -2.20 49.51
N GLY A 576 18.25 -1.64 49.05
CA GLY A 576 18.90 -2.06 47.80
C GLY A 576 20.31 -2.68 47.83
N LEU A 577 20.74 -3.36 48.90
CA LEU A 577 22.07 -4.01 48.96
C LEU A 577 21.98 -5.55 48.91
N ASN A 578 23.03 -6.22 48.41
CA ASN A 578 23.21 -7.66 48.61
C ASN A 578 23.52 -7.95 50.10
N GLU A 579 23.49 -9.24 50.51
CA GLU A 579 23.70 -9.63 51.92
C GLU A 579 25.04 -9.14 52.53
N ASP A 580 26.00 -8.73 51.69
CA ASP A 580 27.35 -8.25 52.06
C ASP A 580 27.59 -6.74 51.83
N GLY A 581 26.60 -5.97 51.35
CA GLY A 581 26.70 -4.50 51.20
C GLY A 581 27.56 -3.95 50.05
N GLN A 582 27.76 -4.69 48.95
CA GLN A 582 28.77 -4.38 47.93
C GLN A 582 28.22 -3.88 46.57
N VAL A 583 28.91 -2.88 46.00
CA VAL A 583 28.79 -2.47 44.59
C VAL A 583 29.99 -3.04 43.81
N PHE A 584 29.77 -3.69 42.66
CA PHE A 584 30.80 -4.32 41.85
C PHE A 584 31.01 -3.61 40.50
N GLY A 585 32.24 -3.19 40.20
CA GLY A 585 32.64 -2.60 38.91
C GLY A 585 33.84 -1.67 39.05
N ASN A 586 34.48 -1.28 37.94
CA ASN A 586 35.29 -0.05 37.96
C ASN A 586 34.32 1.11 37.71
N VAL A 587 34.33 2.11 38.59
CA VAL A 587 33.56 3.34 38.36
C VAL A 587 34.52 4.43 37.88
N THR A 588 34.30 4.91 36.66
CA THR A 588 35.05 6.02 36.06
C THR A 588 34.20 7.28 36.13
N PHE A 589 34.72 8.32 36.77
CA PHE A 589 34.05 9.60 36.93
C PHE A 589 34.64 10.63 35.96
N GLY A 590 33.75 11.33 35.24
CA GLY A 590 34.06 12.54 34.50
C GLY A 590 34.47 13.71 35.38
N GLU A 591 34.84 14.84 34.76
CA GLU A 591 35.34 16.00 35.51
C GLU A 591 34.26 16.71 36.36
N GLU A 592 32.96 16.54 36.04
CA GLU A 592 31.84 17.20 36.74
C GLU A 592 30.89 16.24 37.52
N ALA A 593 31.18 14.94 37.54
CA ALA A 593 30.31 13.94 38.15
C ALA A 593 30.14 14.10 39.68
N PHE A 594 28.93 13.78 40.17
CA PHE A 594 28.60 13.75 41.61
C PHE A 594 27.73 12.54 41.98
N ILE A 595 27.91 12.04 43.20
CA ILE A 595 27.09 10.97 43.78
C ILE A 595 26.26 11.55 44.93
N THR A 596 24.95 11.34 44.87
CA THR A 596 24.05 11.53 46.02
C THR A 596 23.68 10.16 46.58
N VAL A 597 23.96 9.93 47.86
CA VAL A 597 23.54 8.71 48.56
C VAL A 597 22.43 9.07 49.55
N LEU A 598 21.24 8.52 49.33
CA LEU A 598 20.12 8.68 50.25
C LEU A 598 20.19 7.54 51.28
N MET A 599 20.31 7.88 52.57
CA MET A 599 20.43 6.92 53.66
C MET A 599 19.33 7.14 54.72
N GLU A 600 18.35 6.24 54.75
CA GLU A 600 17.55 5.99 55.95
C GLU A 600 17.96 4.62 56.53
N ASP A 601 18.47 4.61 57.78
CA ASP A 601 18.65 3.44 58.66
C ASP A 601 19.54 2.24 58.24
N LEU A 602 20.80 2.45 57.81
CA LEU A 602 21.76 1.34 57.60
C LEU A 602 22.75 1.14 58.77
N THR A 603 22.90 -0.11 59.24
CA THR A 603 23.88 -0.50 60.29
C THR A 603 25.03 -1.32 59.68
N ILE A 604 26.21 -0.70 59.51
CA ILE A 604 27.38 -1.31 58.87
C ILE A 604 28.13 -2.22 59.87
N ASN A 605 28.31 -3.51 59.53
CA ASN A 605 28.96 -4.49 60.43
C ASN A 605 30.40 -4.87 60.06
N GLU A 606 30.80 -4.88 58.79
CA GLU A 606 32.21 -5.04 58.38
C GLU A 606 32.51 -4.18 57.13
N VAL A 607 33.72 -3.62 57.04
CA VAL A 607 34.25 -2.92 55.87
C VAL A 607 35.57 -3.58 55.49
N TRP A 608 35.67 -4.11 54.28
CA TRP A 608 36.88 -4.71 53.72
C TRP A 608 37.45 -3.85 52.58
N ASP A 609 38.76 -3.97 52.34
CA ASP A 609 39.55 -3.13 51.43
C ASP A 609 38.90 -2.94 50.04
N ALA A 610 38.42 -1.71 49.80
CA ALA A 610 38.12 -1.19 48.47
C ALA A 610 38.92 0.12 48.29
N SER A 611 39.89 0.11 47.38
CA SER A 611 40.80 1.23 47.17
C SER A 611 40.17 2.33 46.29
N TYR A 612 39.31 3.16 46.87
CA TYR A 612 38.74 4.32 46.21
C TYR A 612 39.78 5.46 46.05
N GLN A 613 40.15 5.78 44.81
CA GLN A 613 40.96 6.97 44.46
C GLN A 613 40.03 8.16 44.14
N LEU A 614 39.44 8.76 45.18
CA LEU A 614 38.61 9.95 45.05
C LEU A 614 39.45 11.24 45.16
N LYS A 615 39.23 12.21 44.27
CA LYS A 615 39.77 13.58 44.45
C LYS A 615 38.98 14.29 45.54
N ALA A 616 39.67 15.05 46.40
CA ALA A 616 39.03 15.81 47.46
C ALA A 616 38.11 16.91 46.88
N GLY A 617 36.80 16.78 47.10
CA GLY A 617 35.79 17.76 46.68
C GLY A 617 34.41 17.19 46.35
N GLN A 618 34.30 15.91 46.00
CA GLN A 618 33.08 15.29 45.44
C GLN A 618 32.20 14.54 46.49
N PHE A 619 31.98 15.13 47.66
CA PHE A 619 31.02 14.62 48.65
C PHE A 619 30.23 15.77 49.28
N GLN A 620 28.90 15.71 49.21
CA GLN A 620 28.03 16.40 50.16
C GLN A 620 27.47 15.35 51.13
N LEU A 621 27.70 15.56 52.42
CA LEU A 621 26.97 14.90 53.50
C LEU A 621 25.89 15.88 53.96
N GLU A 622 24.71 15.37 54.34
CA GLU A 622 23.67 16.21 54.95
C GLU A 622 24.12 16.80 56.30
N ASP A 623 23.46 17.89 56.70
CA ASP A 623 23.81 18.71 57.87
C ASP A 623 23.85 17.88 59.17
N GLY A 624 25.06 17.59 59.66
CA GLY A 624 25.27 17.07 61.02
C GLY A 624 26.42 16.07 61.21
N MET A 625 26.90 15.42 60.15
CA MET A 625 27.95 14.38 60.25
C MET A 625 29.37 14.94 60.17
N ASN A 626 30.33 14.27 60.83
CA ASN A 626 31.74 14.67 60.86
C ASN A 626 32.66 13.47 60.57
N PHE A 627 33.66 13.68 59.70
CA PHE A 627 34.50 12.64 59.08
C PHE A 627 35.30 11.76 60.07
N GLY A 628 35.38 12.17 61.34
CA GLY A 628 36.19 11.50 62.37
C GLY A 628 35.63 10.19 62.93
N GLU A 629 34.33 9.91 62.77
CA GLU A 629 33.71 8.70 63.34
C GLU A 629 33.91 7.44 62.46
N LEU A 630 34.31 7.61 61.19
CA LEU A 630 34.45 6.51 60.23
C LEU A 630 35.68 5.60 60.47
N LEU A 631 36.66 6.05 61.27
CA LEU A 631 38.00 5.43 61.35
C LEU A 631 38.35 4.77 62.69
N SER A 632 37.46 4.77 63.69
CA SER A 632 37.81 4.33 65.05
C SER A 632 37.66 2.83 65.34
N ASN A 633 37.22 2.01 64.37
CA ASN A 633 36.97 0.56 64.55
C ASN A 633 37.89 -0.37 63.72
N GLY A 634 38.89 0.17 63.02
CA GLY A 634 39.91 -0.62 62.31
C GLY A 634 41.08 -1.05 63.19
N GLY A 635 41.60 -2.26 62.99
CA GLY A 635 42.68 -2.86 63.79
C GLY A 635 44.05 -2.18 63.70
N SER A 636 44.97 -2.64 64.54
CA SER A 636 46.26 -1.99 64.81
C SER A 636 47.28 -2.03 63.66
N ASP A 637 47.33 -0.95 62.86
CA ASP A 637 48.57 -0.37 62.33
C ASP A 637 48.32 1.12 62.00
N ILE A 638 48.79 2.01 62.87
CA ILE A 638 48.42 3.44 62.83
C ILE A 638 49.32 4.22 61.86
N TRP A 639 48.68 4.80 60.85
CA TRP A 639 49.24 5.77 59.93
C TRP A 639 49.39 7.15 60.60
N GLN A 640 50.48 7.86 60.35
CA GLN A 640 50.54 9.29 60.65
C GLN A 640 49.85 10.08 59.54
N TYR A 641 48.87 10.89 59.93
CA TYR A 641 48.23 11.90 59.08
C TYR A 641 48.47 13.30 59.68
N SER A 642 48.56 14.30 58.81
CA SER A 642 48.41 15.70 59.21
C SER A 642 47.55 16.43 58.18
N LEU A 643 46.72 17.34 58.67
CA LEU A 643 45.94 18.24 57.84
C LEU A 643 46.53 19.65 57.95
N ASP A 644 47.10 20.16 56.86
CA ASP A 644 47.52 21.55 56.76
C ASP A 644 47.09 22.09 55.38
N GLY A 645 46.59 23.33 55.35
CA GLY A 645 46.06 23.96 54.13
C GLY A 645 44.90 23.25 53.40
N GLY A 646 44.26 22.26 54.02
CA GLY A 646 43.18 21.47 53.40
C GLY A 646 43.63 20.22 52.62
N LEU A 647 44.91 19.86 52.67
CA LEU A 647 45.43 18.64 52.06
C LEU A 647 45.65 17.56 53.12
N LEU A 648 44.93 16.42 53.01
CA LEU A 648 45.20 15.24 53.81
C LEU A 648 46.38 14.47 53.21
N THR A 649 47.51 14.43 53.91
CA THR A 649 48.69 13.68 53.47
C THR A 649 48.85 12.39 54.27
N ILE A 650 48.94 11.26 53.55
CA ILE A 650 49.17 9.92 54.11
C ILE A 650 50.44 9.36 53.44
N SER A 651 51.45 8.97 54.23
CA SER A 651 52.76 8.53 53.70
C SER A 651 53.02 7.05 53.97
N MET A 652 53.27 6.27 52.91
CA MET A 652 53.81 4.91 53.01
C MET A 652 55.34 4.95 53.14
N ASN A 653 55.92 3.92 53.78
CA ASN A 653 57.37 3.78 53.95
C ASN A 653 57.90 2.68 53.01
N HIS A 654 58.43 3.06 51.84
CA HIS A 654 58.90 2.09 50.83
C HIS A 654 60.44 1.97 50.86
N SER A 655 60.95 0.74 50.99
CA SER A 655 62.38 0.45 51.00
C SER A 655 62.79 -0.51 49.89
N ALA A 656 63.95 -0.22 49.29
CA ALA A 656 64.78 -1.06 48.42
C ALA A 656 64.37 -1.31 46.93
N VAL A 657 65.17 -0.70 46.05
CA VAL A 657 65.57 -1.20 44.71
C VAL A 657 67.09 -1.05 44.61
N PRO A 658 67.81 -1.96 43.93
CA PRO A 658 69.09 -1.61 43.30
C PRO A 658 69.20 -2.00 41.81
N GLU A 659 69.98 -1.21 41.07
CA GLU A 659 70.21 -1.28 39.61
C GLU A 659 71.31 -2.27 39.18
N THR A 660 71.42 -2.54 37.86
CA THR A 660 72.66 -2.61 37.00
C THR A 660 72.37 -3.36 35.66
N SER A 661 73.20 -3.31 34.60
CA SER A 661 73.48 -2.16 33.70
C SER A 661 74.15 -2.59 32.35
N THR A 662 73.76 -1.94 31.23
CA THR A 662 74.50 -1.71 29.93
C THR A 662 74.90 -2.81 28.93
N TRP A 663 74.83 -2.49 27.61
CA TRP A 663 75.67 -2.82 26.40
C TRP A 663 74.79 -2.78 25.10
N ALA A 664 75.28 -2.55 23.85
CA ALA A 664 75.55 -1.23 23.21
C ALA A 664 75.41 -1.27 21.64
N MET A 665 75.31 -0.09 20.96
CA MET A 665 75.46 0.21 19.48
C MET A 665 74.32 -0.22 18.50
N MET A 666 73.89 0.43 17.38
CA MET A 666 74.38 1.45 16.39
C MET A 666 75.10 0.88 15.11
N VAL A 667 74.91 1.33 13.83
CA VAL A 667 74.17 2.50 13.24
C VAL A 667 73.90 2.42 11.68
N LEU A 668 72.86 3.11 11.16
CA LEU A 668 72.54 3.67 9.80
C LEU A 668 72.62 2.89 8.44
N GLY A 669 71.65 3.20 7.55
CA GLY A 669 71.62 2.92 6.09
C GLY A 669 70.77 3.95 5.31
N VAL A 670 71.03 4.19 4.00
CA VAL A 670 70.73 5.49 3.32
C VAL A 670 70.49 5.42 1.77
N LEU A 671 69.55 6.23 1.23
CA LEU A 671 69.28 6.64 -0.19
C LEU A 671 68.78 5.57 -1.23
N GLY A 672 68.07 5.94 -2.32
CA GLY A 672 67.66 7.30 -2.77
C GLY A 672 66.74 7.36 -4.02
N ILE A 673 66.39 8.59 -4.39
CA ILE A 673 65.52 8.98 -5.54
C ILE A 673 66.36 9.08 -6.83
N LEU A 674 65.80 8.75 -8.00
CA LEU A 674 65.97 9.54 -9.23
C LEU A 674 64.97 9.19 -10.33
N ALA A 675 64.40 10.23 -10.96
CA ALA A 675 63.60 10.13 -12.17
C ALA A 675 64.46 10.41 -13.42
N VAL A 676 63.98 10.08 -14.62
CA VAL A 676 63.80 11.05 -15.74
C VAL A 676 63.14 10.41 -16.97
N ARG A 677 62.33 11.22 -17.65
CA ARG A 677 61.57 10.94 -18.88
C ARG A 677 62.47 10.73 -20.12
N ALA A 678 62.01 9.93 -21.10
CA ALA A 678 61.85 10.41 -22.50
C ALA A 678 61.20 9.40 -23.47
N ARG A 679 60.09 9.84 -24.10
CA ARG A 679 59.68 9.61 -25.51
C ARG A 679 59.63 8.17 -26.07
N LYS A 680 58.42 7.77 -26.50
CA LYS A 680 58.17 7.35 -27.89
C LYS A 680 56.70 7.55 -28.32
N THR A 681 56.36 8.80 -28.62
CA THR A 681 55.07 9.27 -29.14
C THR A 681 54.82 8.86 -30.61
N ALA A 682 55.05 7.59 -30.94
CA ALA A 682 54.96 7.05 -32.30
C ALA A 682 54.12 5.75 -32.39
N ALA A 683 53.91 5.03 -31.29
CA ALA A 683 53.08 3.83 -31.27
C ALA A 683 51.57 4.16 -31.25
N ILE A 684 51.18 5.22 -30.54
CA ILE A 684 49.76 5.57 -30.30
C ILE A 684 49.07 6.04 -31.60
N THR A 685 49.78 6.78 -32.45
CA THR A 685 49.24 7.28 -33.73
C THR A 685 49.07 6.17 -34.78
N ALA A 686 49.93 5.15 -34.76
CA ALA A 686 49.83 4.00 -35.66
C ALA A 686 48.67 3.05 -35.27
N ALA A 687 48.47 2.82 -33.96
CA ALA A 687 47.32 2.07 -33.46
C ALA A 687 45.99 2.77 -33.78
N ALA A 688 45.92 4.10 -33.62
CA ALA A 688 44.74 4.88 -33.96
C ALA A 688 44.38 4.81 -35.46
N LEU A 689 45.37 4.80 -36.36
CA LEU A 689 45.11 4.68 -37.80
C LEU A 689 44.67 3.27 -38.24
N LEU A 690 45.15 2.23 -37.54
CA LEU A 690 44.73 0.84 -37.79
C LEU A 690 43.33 0.53 -37.27
N LEU A 691 42.90 1.12 -36.14
CA LEU A 691 41.51 1.01 -35.69
C LEU A 691 40.54 1.80 -36.59
N ALA A 692 40.97 2.94 -37.15
CA ALA A 692 40.14 3.77 -38.03
C ALA A 692 39.82 3.15 -39.40
N LEU A 693 40.48 2.05 -39.79
CA LEU A 693 40.32 1.38 -41.08
C LEU A 693 39.53 0.06 -41.02
N PHE A 694 39.05 -0.36 -39.85
CA PHE A 694 38.43 -1.68 -39.65
C PHE A 694 36.89 -1.80 -39.74
N PRO A 695 36.04 -0.75 -39.69
CA PRO A 695 34.58 -0.94 -39.81
C PRO A 695 34.08 -1.37 -41.20
N ALA A 696 34.94 -1.32 -42.23
CA ALA A 696 34.52 -1.43 -43.64
C ALA A 696 34.47 -2.87 -44.20
N LEU A 697 34.83 -3.90 -43.42
CA LEU A 697 34.80 -5.30 -43.87
C LEU A 697 34.03 -6.17 -42.87
N VAL A 698 32.93 -6.76 -43.35
CA VAL A 698 31.98 -7.60 -42.58
C VAL A 698 31.12 -6.84 -41.55
N SER A 699 30.40 -5.81 -42.01
CA SER A 699 29.05 -5.60 -41.47
C SER A 699 28.19 -6.78 -41.93
N ALA A 700 27.69 -7.58 -40.99
CA ALA A 700 26.62 -8.52 -41.27
C ALA A 700 25.35 -7.69 -41.49
N GLN A 701 24.97 -7.49 -42.77
CA GLN A 701 23.73 -6.80 -43.11
C GLN A 701 22.55 -7.60 -42.57
N THR A 702 21.93 -7.11 -41.51
CA THR A 702 20.58 -7.51 -41.13
C THR A 702 19.64 -7.15 -42.29
N PRO A 703 18.63 -7.99 -42.60
CA PRO A 703 17.62 -7.63 -43.57
C PRO A 703 16.95 -6.31 -43.15
N GLU A 704 16.75 -5.38 -44.06
CA GLU A 704 15.92 -4.19 -43.84
C GLU A 704 14.59 -4.36 -44.60
N ASN A 705 13.95 -5.52 -44.40
CA ASN A 705 12.80 -5.95 -45.19
C ASN A 705 11.45 -5.68 -44.54
N GLY A 706 11.41 -5.10 -43.33
CA GLY A 706 10.15 -4.75 -42.68
C GLY A 706 9.47 -5.89 -41.91
N VAL A 707 9.99 -7.12 -41.99
CA VAL A 707 9.38 -8.31 -41.38
C VAL A 707 9.77 -8.41 -39.90
N CYS A 708 8.79 -8.33 -39.02
CA CYS A 708 8.91 -8.63 -37.59
C CYS A 708 8.20 -9.95 -37.28
N ALA A 709 8.95 -10.97 -36.88
CA ALA A 709 8.40 -12.26 -36.50
C ALA A 709 7.82 -12.17 -35.07
N HIS A 710 6.49 -12.16 -34.95
CA HIS A 710 5.77 -11.95 -33.69
C HIS A 710 5.94 -13.19 -32.79
N ARG A 711 6.68 -13.01 -31.68
CA ARG A 711 7.12 -14.08 -30.77
C ARG A 711 7.97 -15.16 -31.47
N GLY A 712 8.71 -14.77 -32.50
CA GLY A 712 9.41 -15.68 -33.42
C GLY A 712 8.55 -16.15 -34.60
N ALA A 713 8.96 -17.22 -35.28
CA ALA A 713 8.14 -17.87 -36.31
C ALA A 713 7.04 -18.74 -35.67
N SER A 714 6.15 -18.10 -34.92
CA SER A 714 5.22 -18.70 -33.96
C SER A 714 4.11 -19.57 -34.58
N ILE A 715 3.92 -19.52 -35.90
CA ILE A 715 3.07 -20.48 -36.63
C ILE A 715 3.79 -21.84 -36.87
N GLU A 716 5.12 -21.85 -36.95
CA GLU A 716 5.92 -23.05 -37.25
C GLU A 716 6.56 -23.67 -35.99
N CYS A 717 6.76 -22.89 -34.92
CA CYS A 717 7.40 -23.30 -33.67
C CYS A 717 6.67 -22.69 -32.45
N PRO A 718 6.81 -23.24 -31.23
CA PRO A 718 6.24 -22.66 -30.02
C PRO A 718 6.69 -21.20 -29.83
N GLU A 719 5.76 -20.29 -29.54
CA GLU A 719 6.04 -18.86 -29.38
C GLU A 719 7.05 -18.57 -28.25
N ASN A 720 7.86 -17.51 -28.40
CA ASN A 720 8.90 -17.10 -27.43
C ASN A 720 9.96 -18.20 -27.11
N SER A 721 10.17 -19.17 -28.01
CA SER A 721 11.22 -20.20 -27.91
C SER A 721 12.47 -19.87 -28.74
N LEU A 722 13.62 -20.44 -28.38
CA LEU A 722 14.86 -20.33 -29.17
C LEU A 722 14.70 -20.96 -30.56
N GLU A 723 13.89 -22.01 -30.67
CA GLU A 723 13.49 -22.67 -31.92
C GLU A 723 12.74 -21.70 -32.83
N ALA A 724 11.73 -20.99 -32.31
CA ALA A 724 10.98 -19.99 -33.07
C ALA A 724 11.84 -18.79 -33.49
N PHE A 725 12.83 -18.41 -32.67
CA PHE A 725 13.76 -17.31 -32.99
C PHE A 725 14.79 -17.74 -34.04
N GLN A 726 15.43 -18.91 -33.89
CA GLN A 726 16.33 -19.44 -34.92
C GLN A 726 15.59 -19.67 -36.23
N ARG A 727 14.34 -20.15 -36.18
CA ARG A 727 13.52 -20.32 -37.37
C ARG A 727 13.20 -18.99 -38.06
N ALA A 728 12.94 -17.92 -37.31
CA ALA A 728 12.77 -16.58 -37.87
C ALA A 728 14.07 -16.02 -38.50
N ILE A 729 15.24 -16.28 -37.89
CA ILE A 729 16.55 -15.98 -38.47
C ILE A 729 16.75 -16.72 -39.80
N ASP A 730 16.43 -18.02 -39.85
CA ASP A 730 16.61 -18.87 -41.04
C ASP A 730 15.65 -18.49 -42.18
N ILE A 731 14.45 -18.00 -41.85
CA ILE A 731 13.50 -17.42 -42.81
C ILE A 731 13.97 -16.07 -43.34
N GLY A 732 14.80 -15.34 -42.58
CA GLY A 732 15.32 -14.01 -42.95
C GLY A 732 14.44 -12.85 -42.47
N ALA A 733 13.82 -12.96 -41.29
CA ALA A 733 13.17 -11.84 -40.64
C ALA A 733 14.18 -10.72 -40.27
N ASP A 734 13.74 -9.47 -40.36
CA ASP A 734 14.53 -8.28 -39.99
C ASP A 734 14.54 -8.12 -38.45
N TRP A 735 13.35 -8.23 -37.84
CA TRP A 735 13.16 -8.23 -36.39
C TRP A 735 12.45 -9.50 -35.94
N ILE A 736 12.65 -9.83 -34.67
CA ILE A 736 11.89 -10.80 -33.90
C ILE A 736 11.33 -10.03 -32.71
N GLU A 737 10.02 -10.10 -32.48
CA GLU A 737 9.43 -9.60 -31.25
C GLU A 737 9.42 -10.70 -30.18
N THR A 738 9.58 -10.31 -28.93
CA THR A 738 9.46 -11.19 -27.78
C THR A 738 8.89 -10.46 -26.56
N ASP A 739 8.13 -11.18 -25.74
CA ASP A 739 7.52 -10.67 -24.52
C ASP A 739 8.38 -10.97 -23.30
N VAL A 740 8.81 -9.94 -22.57
CA VAL A 740 9.74 -10.08 -21.43
C VAL A 740 8.98 -9.96 -20.11
N LEU A 741 9.00 -11.03 -19.31
CA LEU A 741 8.44 -11.11 -17.96
C LEU A 741 9.55 -11.37 -16.91
N PRO A 742 9.50 -10.75 -15.73
CA PRO A 742 10.36 -11.16 -14.61
C PRO A 742 9.82 -12.42 -13.93
N THR A 743 10.71 -13.30 -13.45
CA THR A 743 10.41 -14.41 -12.53
C THR A 743 10.47 -13.94 -11.06
N ALA A 744 10.02 -14.78 -10.12
CA ALA A 744 10.09 -14.47 -8.68
C ALA A 744 11.52 -14.38 -8.12
N ASP A 745 12.50 -14.98 -8.80
CA ASP A 745 13.94 -14.86 -8.52
C ASP A 745 14.63 -13.80 -9.40
N GLY A 746 13.85 -12.89 -10.00
CA GLY A 746 14.34 -11.70 -10.70
C GLY A 746 14.99 -11.95 -12.07
N LYS A 747 14.89 -13.17 -12.62
CA LYS A 747 15.34 -13.49 -13.98
C LYS A 747 14.38 -12.94 -15.01
N LEU A 748 14.88 -12.56 -16.18
CA LEU A 748 14.02 -12.13 -17.29
C LEU A 748 13.77 -13.31 -18.22
N VAL A 749 12.52 -13.76 -18.27
CA VAL A 749 12.07 -14.86 -19.13
C VAL A 749 11.17 -14.37 -20.25
N LEU A 750 11.10 -15.16 -21.32
CA LEU A 750 10.38 -14.83 -22.53
C LEU A 750 9.04 -15.58 -22.59
N CYS A 751 7.94 -14.86 -22.41
CA CYS A 751 6.57 -15.39 -22.40
C CYS A 751 5.53 -14.25 -22.46
N HIS A 752 4.46 -14.42 -23.24
CA HIS A 752 3.42 -13.37 -23.38
C HIS A 752 2.48 -13.31 -22.18
N ASN A 753 1.91 -14.46 -21.80
CA ASN A 753 0.95 -14.51 -20.70
C ASN A 753 1.67 -14.55 -19.35
N ARG A 754 1.09 -13.88 -18.35
CA ARG A 754 1.57 -13.96 -16.95
C ARG A 754 1.60 -15.41 -16.43
N THR A 755 0.71 -16.28 -16.90
CA THR A 755 0.61 -17.66 -16.42
C THR A 755 0.89 -18.69 -17.53
N THR A 756 1.43 -19.84 -17.14
CA THR A 756 1.93 -20.86 -18.08
C THR A 756 0.86 -21.77 -18.69
N GLY A 757 -0.40 -21.73 -18.24
CA GLY A 757 -1.46 -22.65 -18.66
C GLY A 757 -1.85 -22.60 -20.15
N ALA A 758 -1.48 -21.52 -20.85
CA ALA A 758 -1.60 -21.41 -22.31
C ALA A 758 -0.53 -22.22 -23.08
N TYR A 759 0.52 -22.68 -22.39
CA TYR A 759 1.73 -23.29 -22.96
C TYR A 759 2.00 -24.70 -22.41
N ALA A 760 1.76 -24.90 -21.11
CA ALA A 760 1.98 -26.13 -20.35
C ALA A 760 0.69 -26.63 -19.67
N SER A 761 0.67 -27.88 -19.21
CA SER A 761 -0.42 -28.47 -18.40
C SER A 761 -0.57 -27.84 -17.02
N GLN A 762 0.52 -27.39 -16.41
CA GLN A 762 0.51 -26.67 -15.14
C GLN A 762 0.41 -25.17 -15.40
N ASP A 763 -0.53 -24.51 -14.72
CA ASP A 763 -0.77 -23.07 -14.81
C ASP A 763 -0.12 -22.36 -13.62
N LEU A 764 1.16 -22.03 -13.77
CA LEU A 764 1.96 -21.30 -12.79
C LEU A 764 2.03 -19.83 -13.18
N ASP A 765 1.93 -18.93 -12.20
CA ASP A 765 2.16 -17.50 -12.38
C ASP A 765 3.66 -17.24 -12.46
N ILE A 766 4.14 -16.81 -13.63
CA ILE A 766 5.56 -16.64 -13.94
C ILE A 766 6.22 -15.65 -12.97
N THR A 767 5.54 -14.55 -12.63
CA THR A 767 6.14 -13.55 -11.72
C THR A 767 6.20 -14.04 -10.28
N ARG A 768 5.46 -15.10 -9.93
CA ARG A 768 5.43 -15.75 -8.61
C ARG A 768 6.18 -17.08 -8.55
N THR A 769 6.83 -17.50 -9.63
CA THR A 769 7.53 -18.79 -9.73
C THR A 769 9.01 -18.56 -10.03
N THR A 770 9.90 -19.37 -9.45
CA THR A 770 11.35 -19.25 -9.76
C THR A 770 11.66 -19.76 -11.16
N TYR A 771 12.73 -19.26 -11.78
CA TYR A 771 13.21 -19.76 -13.06
C TYR A 771 13.50 -21.27 -13.03
N ALA A 772 14.04 -21.77 -11.91
CA ALA A 772 14.36 -23.18 -11.72
C ALA A 772 13.11 -24.08 -11.69
N ASP A 773 11.99 -23.59 -11.15
CA ASP A 773 10.71 -24.32 -11.16
C ASP A 773 10.02 -24.23 -12.53
N LEU A 774 10.04 -23.05 -13.18
CA LEU A 774 9.51 -22.87 -14.53
C LEU A 774 10.24 -23.73 -15.58
N CYS A 775 11.55 -23.97 -15.40
CA CYS A 775 12.32 -24.88 -16.25
C CYS A 775 11.88 -26.36 -16.16
N ARG A 776 11.02 -26.74 -15.21
CA ARG A 776 10.44 -28.09 -15.13
C ARG A 776 9.19 -28.25 -15.99
N LEU A 777 8.65 -27.17 -16.56
CA LEU A 777 7.49 -27.20 -17.42
C LEU A 777 7.88 -27.46 -18.88
N ASP A 778 7.00 -28.16 -19.59
CA ASP A 778 7.07 -28.25 -21.04
C ASP A 778 6.24 -27.12 -21.66
N MET A 779 6.92 -26.04 -22.02
CA MET A 779 6.34 -24.84 -22.65
C MET A 779 5.91 -25.09 -24.11
N ALA A 780 6.24 -26.24 -24.70
CA ALA A 780 5.79 -26.64 -26.03
C ALA A 780 4.52 -27.51 -26.01
N GLU A 781 4.03 -27.94 -24.83
CA GLU A 781 2.95 -28.92 -24.70
C GLU A 781 1.67 -28.50 -25.46
N LYS A 782 1.13 -27.30 -25.20
CA LYS A 782 -0.10 -26.84 -25.85
C LYS A 782 0.08 -26.58 -27.35
N PHE A 783 1.26 -26.15 -27.78
CA PHE A 783 1.57 -26.02 -29.21
C PHE A 783 1.60 -27.40 -29.88
N ARG A 784 2.29 -28.38 -29.28
CA ARG A 784 2.39 -29.76 -29.77
C ARG A 784 1.02 -30.42 -29.88
N VAL A 785 0.18 -30.30 -28.84
CA VAL A 785 -1.20 -30.84 -28.83
C VAL A 785 -2.07 -30.19 -29.90
N ARG A 786 -2.07 -28.85 -29.99
CA ARG A 786 -2.87 -28.09 -30.97
C ARG A 786 -2.53 -28.42 -32.43
N ASN A 787 -1.26 -28.75 -32.71
CA ASN A 787 -0.79 -29.09 -34.06
C ASN A 787 -0.70 -30.60 -34.33
N GLY A 788 -1.11 -31.47 -33.38
CA GLY A 788 -1.07 -32.93 -33.54
C GLY A 788 0.34 -33.51 -33.68
N LEU A 789 1.35 -32.86 -33.12
CA LEU A 789 2.76 -33.25 -33.25
C LEU A 789 3.16 -34.29 -32.18
N THR A 790 4.11 -35.16 -32.53
CA THR A 790 4.73 -36.11 -31.57
C THR A 790 5.83 -35.45 -30.73
N LEU A 791 6.25 -36.10 -29.65
CA LEU A 791 7.40 -35.66 -28.84
C LEU A 791 8.74 -35.67 -29.61
N GLU A 792 8.86 -36.48 -30.66
CA GLU A 792 10.04 -36.48 -31.55
C GLU A 792 10.05 -35.27 -32.48
N GLN A 793 8.87 -34.85 -32.97
CA GLN A 793 8.71 -33.69 -33.84
C GLN A 793 8.72 -32.35 -33.08
N CYS A 794 8.29 -32.36 -31.82
CA CYS A 794 8.25 -31.18 -30.95
C CYS A 794 8.65 -31.58 -29.52
N PRO A 795 9.97 -31.68 -29.23
CA PRO A 795 10.47 -32.03 -27.91
C PRO A 795 10.01 -31.07 -26.82
N PRO A 796 10.06 -31.47 -25.54
CA PRO A 796 9.78 -30.55 -24.43
C PRO A 796 10.74 -29.36 -24.42
N LEU A 797 10.18 -28.15 -24.34
CA LEU A 797 10.96 -26.90 -24.28
C LEU A 797 10.82 -26.24 -22.91
N LYS A 798 11.93 -25.74 -22.36
CA LYS A 798 11.91 -24.89 -21.16
C LYS A 798 11.53 -23.45 -21.52
N ILE A 799 11.17 -22.65 -20.51
CA ILE A 799 11.07 -21.20 -20.67
C ILE A 799 12.48 -20.60 -20.93
N VAL A 800 12.55 -19.65 -21.86
CA VAL A 800 13.81 -19.06 -22.34
C VAL A 800 14.16 -17.80 -21.53
N LEU A 801 15.43 -17.59 -21.22
CA LEU A 801 15.93 -16.33 -20.65
C LEU A 801 16.19 -15.28 -21.73
N LEU A 802 16.07 -14.00 -21.38
CA LEU A 802 16.46 -12.89 -22.26
C LEU A 802 17.93 -13.02 -22.69
N GLU A 803 18.81 -13.38 -21.75
CA GLU A 803 20.23 -13.64 -22.01
C GLU A 803 20.43 -14.69 -23.12
N GLU A 804 19.69 -15.80 -23.09
CA GLU A 804 19.81 -16.88 -24.09
C GLU A 804 19.35 -16.43 -25.49
N ALA A 805 18.32 -15.59 -25.56
CA ALA A 805 17.87 -15.01 -26.82
C ALA A 805 18.85 -13.97 -27.37
N LEU A 806 19.44 -13.14 -26.50
CA LEU A 806 20.48 -12.18 -26.88
C LEU A 806 21.76 -12.89 -27.35
N GLU A 807 22.17 -13.98 -26.69
CA GLU A 807 23.27 -14.83 -27.17
C GLU A 807 23.00 -15.38 -28.59
N LEU A 808 21.77 -15.86 -28.85
CA LEU A 808 21.38 -16.36 -30.17
C LEU A 808 21.46 -15.28 -31.25
N ILE A 809 21.02 -14.05 -30.95
CA ILE A 809 21.13 -12.89 -31.83
C ILE A 809 22.58 -12.49 -32.07
N LEU A 810 23.37 -12.30 -31.00
CA LEU A 810 24.77 -11.86 -31.08
C LEU A 810 25.67 -12.88 -31.79
N LYS A 811 25.32 -14.17 -31.73
CA LYS A 811 25.99 -15.26 -32.45
C LYS A 811 25.66 -15.26 -33.95
N ASN A 812 24.40 -15.02 -34.31
CA ASN A 812 23.95 -15.09 -35.70
C ASN A 812 24.16 -13.77 -36.49
N LYS A 813 23.94 -12.63 -35.84
CA LYS A 813 23.99 -11.26 -36.41
C LYS A 813 23.17 -11.07 -37.69
N LYS A 814 22.01 -11.74 -37.76
CA LYS A 814 21.11 -11.80 -38.95
C LYS A 814 19.71 -11.25 -38.71
N ALA A 815 19.30 -11.07 -37.46
CA ALA A 815 18.03 -10.45 -37.06
C ALA A 815 18.26 -9.62 -35.79
N ARG A 816 17.27 -8.84 -35.37
CA ARG A 816 17.29 -8.00 -34.15
C ARG A 816 16.10 -8.36 -33.24
N LEU A 817 16.19 -8.08 -31.94
CA LEU A 817 15.09 -8.33 -30.98
C LEU A 817 14.37 -7.04 -30.60
N THR A 818 13.05 -6.98 -30.77
CA THR A 818 12.22 -5.96 -30.11
C THR A 818 11.61 -6.54 -28.84
N LEU A 819 11.81 -5.84 -27.73
CA LEU A 819 11.45 -6.29 -26.39
C LEU A 819 10.13 -5.66 -25.93
N HIS A 820 9.11 -6.49 -25.79
CA HIS A 820 7.82 -6.10 -25.23
C HIS A 820 7.84 -6.30 -23.72
N MET A 821 8.08 -5.22 -22.97
CA MET A 821 8.23 -5.30 -21.50
C MET A 821 6.87 -5.48 -20.82
N LYS A 822 6.61 -6.67 -20.25
CA LYS A 822 5.39 -6.96 -19.48
C LYS A 822 5.59 -6.65 -18.00
N GLY A 823 5.77 -5.37 -17.68
CA GLY A 823 6.00 -4.87 -16.32
C GLY A 823 7.38 -4.21 -16.14
N ASN A 824 7.83 -4.08 -14.88
CA ASN A 824 9.10 -3.39 -14.58
C ASN A 824 10.33 -4.28 -14.85
N ALA A 825 10.66 -4.45 -16.12
CA ALA A 825 11.84 -5.17 -16.58
C ALA A 825 12.99 -4.24 -17.00
N LEU A 826 12.74 -2.94 -17.21
CA LEU A 826 13.67 -2.04 -17.93
C LEU A 826 15.06 -1.98 -17.29
N GLU A 827 15.19 -1.80 -15.98
CA GLU A 827 16.51 -1.73 -15.32
C GLU A 827 17.33 -3.01 -15.52
N ARG A 828 16.68 -4.18 -15.38
CA ARG A 828 17.31 -5.49 -15.61
C ARG A 828 17.68 -5.68 -17.08
N ILE A 829 16.84 -5.23 -18.02
CA ILE A 829 17.16 -5.21 -19.46
C ILE A 829 18.37 -4.29 -19.71
N VAL A 830 18.39 -3.10 -19.13
CA VAL A 830 19.50 -2.13 -19.24
C VAL A 830 20.80 -2.75 -18.78
N LYS A 831 20.79 -3.44 -17.64
CA LYS A 831 21.96 -4.17 -17.13
C LYS A 831 22.40 -5.27 -18.08
N ILE A 832 21.51 -6.23 -18.40
CA ILE A 832 21.82 -7.39 -19.25
C ILE A 832 22.34 -6.96 -20.62
N VAL A 833 21.66 -6.03 -21.28
CA VAL A 833 22.01 -5.57 -22.63
C VAL A 833 23.37 -4.85 -22.65
N LYS A 834 23.67 -4.00 -21.65
CA LYS A 834 24.97 -3.32 -21.52
C LYS A 834 26.10 -4.31 -21.14
N GLU A 835 25.83 -5.28 -20.26
CA GLU A 835 26.78 -6.34 -19.89
C GLU A 835 27.13 -7.27 -21.07
N MET A 836 26.16 -7.51 -21.97
CA MET A 836 26.34 -8.35 -23.17
C MET A 836 26.82 -7.59 -24.42
N GLY A 837 26.86 -6.24 -24.40
CA GLY A 837 27.18 -5.42 -25.57
C GLY A 837 26.15 -5.55 -26.70
N ALA A 838 24.87 -5.64 -26.34
CA ALA A 838 23.76 -5.93 -27.26
C ALA A 838 22.95 -4.69 -27.70
N GLU A 839 23.40 -3.48 -27.38
CA GLU A 839 22.64 -2.23 -27.56
C GLU A 839 22.20 -1.98 -29.02
N GLU A 840 23.05 -2.33 -30.00
CA GLU A 840 22.75 -2.18 -31.44
C GLU A 840 21.79 -3.26 -31.99
N TRP A 841 21.53 -4.31 -31.20
CA TRP A 841 20.77 -5.50 -31.61
C TRP A 841 19.35 -5.53 -31.05
N ILE A 842 18.98 -4.50 -30.26
CA ILE A 842 17.69 -4.41 -29.60
C ILE A 842 16.84 -3.20 -30.03
N GLY A 843 15.54 -3.31 -29.76
CA GLY A 843 14.51 -2.28 -29.87
C GLY A 843 13.45 -2.54 -28.81
N PHE A 844 12.47 -1.66 -28.72
CA PHE A 844 11.39 -1.77 -27.72
C PHE A 844 10.03 -1.57 -28.37
N ASN A 845 9.06 -2.40 -27.99
CA ASN A 845 7.66 -2.25 -28.37
C ASN A 845 6.74 -2.16 -27.15
N GLY A 846 5.58 -1.53 -27.35
CA GLY A 846 4.59 -1.27 -26.31
C GLY A 846 4.07 0.17 -26.31
N HIS A 847 3.47 0.56 -25.18
CA HIS A 847 2.88 1.89 -24.98
C HIS A 847 3.90 2.96 -24.54
N GLU A 848 3.47 4.23 -24.55
CA GLU A 848 4.31 5.40 -24.24
C GLU A 848 4.97 5.33 -22.85
N SER A 849 4.28 4.78 -21.85
CA SER A 849 4.81 4.59 -20.48
C SER A 849 6.01 3.64 -20.42
N LEU A 850 6.15 2.75 -21.39
CA LEU A 850 7.29 1.82 -21.53
C LEU A 850 8.38 2.40 -22.43
N LEU A 851 8.00 3.04 -23.54
CA LEU A 851 8.94 3.52 -24.56
C LEU A 851 9.66 4.82 -24.17
N ILE A 852 9.02 5.73 -23.43
CA ILE A 852 9.68 6.96 -22.95
C ILE A 852 10.93 6.65 -22.10
N PRO A 853 10.86 5.81 -21.03
CA PRO A 853 12.05 5.50 -20.25
C PRO A 853 13.04 4.62 -21.03
N ALA A 854 12.57 3.70 -21.90
CA ALA A 854 13.46 2.91 -22.75
C ALA A 854 14.28 3.77 -23.73
N LYS A 855 13.67 4.77 -24.38
CA LYS A 855 14.36 5.71 -25.27
C LYS A 855 15.38 6.59 -24.54
N LYS A 856 15.17 6.87 -23.24
CA LYS A 856 16.15 7.59 -22.41
C LYS A 856 17.41 6.75 -22.17
N GLU A 857 17.26 5.46 -21.87
CA GLU A 857 18.38 4.55 -21.62
C GLU A 857 19.07 4.07 -22.91
N PHE A 858 18.31 3.95 -24.00
CA PHE A 858 18.79 3.55 -25.32
C PHE A 858 18.37 4.56 -26.41
N PRO A 859 19.01 5.75 -26.49
CA PRO A 859 18.62 6.79 -27.44
C PRO A 859 18.63 6.36 -28.92
N ASN A 860 19.49 5.39 -29.27
CA ASN A 860 19.66 4.89 -30.62
C ASN A 860 18.78 3.66 -30.94
N ALA A 861 18.12 3.06 -29.95
CA ALA A 861 17.24 1.93 -30.18
C ALA A 861 15.95 2.36 -30.90
N LYS A 862 15.41 1.49 -31.76
CA LYS A 862 14.12 1.70 -32.41
C LYS A 862 12.97 1.56 -31.42
N MET A 863 12.08 2.55 -31.44
CA MET A 863 10.84 2.55 -30.67
C MET A 863 9.66 2.19 -31.59
N PHE A 864 9.02 1.06 -31.30
CA PHE A 864 7.89 0.49 -32.01
C PHE A 864 6.61 0.75 -31.20
N TRP A 865 5.94 1.88 -31.46
CA TRP A 865 4.90 2.39 -30.59
C TRP A 865 3.51 1.83 -30.93
N ASP A 866 2.94 1.03 -30.02
CA ASP A 866 1.70 0.29 -30.25
C ASP A 866 0.46 1.18 -30.11
N ARG A 867 -0.35 1.23 -31.18
CA ARG A 867 -1.54 2.10 -31.29
C ARG A 867 -2.81 1.32 -31.64
N TYR A 868 -3.89 1.61 -30.92
CA TYR A 868 -5.24 1.06 -31.12
C TYR A 868 -6.26 2.20 -31.04
N GLY A 869 -7.27 2.23 -31.93
CA GLY A 869 -8.37 3.20 -31.92
C GLY A 869 -7.95 4.67 -32.01
N SER A 870 -6.76 4.97 -32.53
CA SER A 870 -6.09 6.26 -32.31
C SER A 870 -6.29 7.31 -33.41
N ASP A 871 -6.28 8.59 -33.02
CA ASP A 871 -6.17 9.72 -33.95
C ASP A 871 -4.72 9.93 -34.42
N ALA A 872 -4.55 10.07 -35.72
CA ALA A 872 -3.22 10.16 -36.32
C ALA A 872 -2.51 11.51 -36.05
N GLU A 873 -3.22 12.63 -35.81
CA GLU A 873 -2.57 13.92 -35.55
C GLU A 873 -2.02 13.99 -34.13
N ALA A 874 -2.82 13.57 -33.15
CA ALA A 874 -2.40 13.44 -31.76
C ALA A 874 -1.16 12.53 -31.64
N ASP A 875 -1.18 11.39 -32.33
CA ASP A 875 -0.07 10.44 -32.36
C ASP A 875 1.19 11.04 -32.98
N ILE A 876 1.07 11.75 -34.12
CA ILE A 876 2.20 12.44 -34.77
C ILE A 876 2.83 13.49 -33.85
N ALA A 877 2.01 14.26 -33.12
CA ALA A 877 2.51 15.27 -32.19
C ALA A 877 3.27 14.65 -31.01
N LEU A 878 2.70 13.61 -30.38
CA LEU A 878 3.31 12.91 -29.25
C LEU A 878 4.57 12.13 -29.65
N GLY A 879 4.55 11.40 -30.76
CA GLY A 879 5.71 10.65 -31.24
C GLY A 879 6.91 11.56 -31.52
N LYS A 880 6.67 12.76 -32.08
CA LYS A 880 7.73 13.77 -32.34
C LYS A 880 8.29 14.35 -31.05
N LYS A 881 7.42 14.63 -30.08
CA LYS A 881 7.80 15.13 -28.75
C LYS A 881 8.71 14.14 -28.00
N HIS A 882 8.48 12.83 -28.16
CA HIS A 882 9.20 11.79 -27.43
C HIS A 882 10.30 11.08 -28.26
N GLY A 883 10.52 11.48 -29.51
CA GLY A 883 11.59 10.93 -30.36
C GLY A 883 11.35 9.48 -30.78
N PHE A 884 10.09 9.09 -31.01
CA PHE A 884 9.74 7.76 -31.49
C PHE A 884 9.89 7.67 -33.02
N ASP A 885 10.26 6.49 -33.50
CA ASP A 885 10.66 6.28 -34.90
C ASP A 885 9.56 5.55 -35.70
N THR A 886 8.80 4.66 -35.06
CA THR A 886 7.84 3.76 -35.70
C THR A 886 6.50 3.73 -34.96
N MET A 887 5.38 3.76 -35.70
CA MET A 887 4.03 3.55 -35.14
C MET A 887 3.45 2.22 -35.61
N ILE A 888 3.06 1.36 -34.68
CA ILE A 888 2.59 -0.01 -34.92
C ILE A 888 1.08 -0.05 -34.61
N PHE A 889 0.25 0.04 -35.65
CA PHE A 889 -1.21 0.08 -35.51
C PHE A 889 -1.81 -1.32 -35.44
N PHE A 890 -2.92 -1.49 -34.71
CA PHE A 890 -3.76 -2.66 -34.89
C PHE A 890 -4.23 -2.71 -36.35
N PHE A 891 -4.06 -3.86 -37.01
CA PHE A 891 -4.07 -3.92 -38.47
C PHE A 891 -5.38 -3.48 -39.14
N LYS A 892 -6.51 -3.60 -38.43
CA LYS A 892 -7.84 -3.18 -38.91
C LYS A 892 -8.06 -1.67 -38.84
N ASP A 893 -7.24 -0.94 -38.09
CA ASP A 893 -7.33 0.52 -37.92
C ASP A 893 -6.52 1.28 -38.99
N VAL A 894 -5.84 0.56 -39.89
CA VAL A 894 -4.98 1.14 -40.92
C VAL A 894 -5.78 1.45 -42.18
N THR A 895 -5.93 2.75 -42.48
CA THR A 895 -6.38 3.21 -43.80
C THR A 895 -5.21 3.74 -44.62
N PRO A 896 -5.28 3.75 -45.97
CA PRO A 896 -4.27 4.38 -46.81
C PRO A 896 -4.02 5.86 -46.47
N GLU A 897 -5.06 6.60 -46.06
CA GLU A 897 -4.94 8.00 -45.65
C GLU A 897 -4.15 8.13 -44.34
N LYS A 898 -4.45 7.29 -43.34
CA LYS A 898 -3.72 7.25 -42.06
C LYS A 898 -2.25 6.89 -42.27
N ALA A 899 -1.98 5.85 -43.07
CA ALA A 899 -0.62 5.44 -43.41
C ALA A 899 0.15 6.50 -44.22
N ALA A 900 -0.50 7.18 -45.18
CA ALA A 900 0.10 8.29 -45.91
C ALA A 900 0.45 9.47 -44.98
N LYS A 901 -0.46 9.84 -44.07
CA LYS A 901 -0.31 10.95 -43.12
C LYS A 901 0.83 10.74 -42.12
N VAL A 902 0.91 9.55 -41.51
CA VAL A 902 1.97 9.19 -40.54
C VAL A 902 3.35 9.18 -41.21
N ARG A 903 3.45 8.61 -42.42
CA ARG A 903 4.67 8.60 -43.23
C ARG A 903 5.09 10.00 -43.70
N ALA A 904 4.14 10.84 -44.12
CA ALA A 904 4.41 12.24 -44.47
C ALA A 904 4.94 13.06 -43.28
N ALA A 905 4.63 12.66 -42.04
CA ALA A 905 5.18 13.25 -40.84
C ALA A 905 6.59 12.74 -40.46
N GLY A 906 7.11 11.72 -41.14
CA GLY A 906 8.47 11.18 -40.97
C GLY A 906 8.58 9.86 -40.20
N PHE A 907 7.46 9.24 -39.82
CA PHE A 907 7.46 7.96 -39.08
C PHE A 907 7.42 6.75 -40.01
N GLU A 908 8.01 5.66 -39.55
CA GLU A 908 7.78 4.34 -40.12
C GLU A 908 6.38 3.83 -39.71
N VAL A 909 5.63 3.26 -40.66
CA VAL A 909 4.25 2.78 -40.43
C VAL A 909 4.26 1.26 -40.34
N GLY A 910 3.72 0.71 -39.25
CA GLY A 910 3.57 -0.72 -39.06
C GLY A 910 2.17 -1.19 -38.67
N ALA A 911 1.98 -2.51 -38.73
CA ALA A 911 0.73 -3.17 -38.40
C ALA A 911 0.94 -4.48 -37.61
N TRP A 912 0.05 -4.76 -36.65
CA TRP A 912 0.02 -5.99 -35.84
C TRP A 912 -1.41 -6.53 -35.63
N THR A 913 -1.64 -7.83 -35.47
CA THR A 913 -0.82 -8.96 -35.94
C THR A 913 -1.40 -9.43 -37.28
N VAL A 914 -0.58 -9.49 -38.33
CA VAL A 914 -1.02 -9.65 -39.72
C VAL A 914 -0.65 -11.04 -40.24
N ASN A 915 -1.61 -11.97 -40.21
CA ASN A 915 -1.37 -13.37 -40.64
C ASN A 915 -2.07 -13.74 -41.96
N GLY A 916 -3.07 -12.98 -42.40
CA GLY A 916 -3.80 -13.24 -43.64
C GLY A 916 -3.11 -12.66 -44.87
N GLU A 917 -2.92 -13.48 -45.92
CA GLU A 917 -2.34 -13.04 -47.20
C GLU A 917 -3.09 -11.83 -47.81
N THR A 918 -4.41 -11.80 -47.69
CA THR A 918 -5.26 -10.68 -48.14
C THR A 918 -4.93 -9.40 -47.38
N ASP A 919 -4.85 -9.46 -46.05
CA ASP A 919 -4.55 -8.30 -45.20
C ASP A 919 -3.12 -7.80 -45.44
N MET A 920 -2.14 -8.71 -45.58
CA MET A 920 -0.77 -8.36 -45.99
C MET A 920 -0.77 -7.57 -47.31
N LYS A 921 -1.52 -8.03 -48.32
CA LYS A 921 -1.63 -7.37 -49.63
C LYS A 921 -2.26 -5.97 -49.48
N VAL A 922 -3.39 -5.84 -48.79
CA VAL A 922 -4.08 -4.55 -48.55
C VAL A 922 -3.20 -3.54 -47.80
N LEU A 923 -2.48 -3.99 -46.77
CA LEU A 923 -1.62 -3.12 -45.95
C LEU A 923 -0.35 -2.69 -46.69
N LEU A 924 0.21 -3.57 -47.54
CA LEU A 924 1.31 -3.20 -48.44
C LEU A 924 0.85 -2.14 -49.46
N ASP A 925 -0.39 -2.21 -49.96
CA ASP A 925 -0.98 -1.19 -50.85
C ASP A 925 -1.29 0.13 -50.12
N ALA A 926 -1.70 0.09 -48.85
CA ALA A 926 -1.75 1.27 -47.97
C ALA A 926 -0.33 1.84 -47.68
N GLY A 927 0.72 1.05 -47.95
CA GLY A 927 2.11 1.42 -47.75
C GLY A 927 2.58 1.33 -46.31
N VAL A 928 2.08 0.36 -45.56
CA VAL A 928 2.70 -0.15 -44.34
C VAL A 928 4.06 -0.75 -44.71
N THR A 929 5.08 -0.49 -43.88
CA THR A 929 6.46 -0.95 -44.10
C THR A 929 6.99 -1.88 -43.01
N ARG A 930 6.30 -1.98 -41.86
CA ARG A 930 6.66 -2.84 -40.73
C ARG A 930 5.51 -3.79 -40.39
N PHE A 931 5.74 -5.09 -40.38
CA PHE A 931 4.67 -6.07 -40.17
C PHE A 931 5.02 -7.03 -39.04
N TYR A 932 4.14 -7.13 -38.05
CA TYR A 932 4.21 -8.14 -37.01
C TYR A 932 3.35 -9.32 -37.45
N THR A 933 3.96 -10.49 -37.64
CA THR A 933 3.29 -11.67 -38.19
C THR A 933 3.80 -12.96 -37.56
N ASP A 934 2.90 -13.92 -37.37
CA ASP A 934 3.24 -15.27 -36.90
C ASP A 934 3.83 -16.13 -38.03
N ASP A 935 3.56 -15.77 -39.30
CA ASP A 935 4.09 -16.41 -40.51
C ASP A 935 4.99 -15.44 -41.33
N PRO A 936 6.24 -15.21 -40.88
CA PRO A 936 7.19 -14.37 -41.62
C PRO A 936 7.54 -14.94 -43.01
N ARG A 937 7.36 -16.25 -43.24
CA ARG A 937 7.64 -16.89 -44.53
C ARG A 937 6.55 -16.56 -45.55
N LEU A 938 5.27 -16.57 -45.16
CA LEU A 938 4.17 -16.12 -46.00
C LEU A 938 4.33 -14.65 -46.37
N LEU A 939 4.66 -13.79 -45.40
CA LEU A 939 4.87 -12.38 -45.69
C LEU A 939 6.01 -12.14 -46.69
N LEU A 940 7.17 -12.78 -46.51
CA LEU A 940 8.29 -12.66 -47.47
C LEU A 940 7.91 -13.16 -48.86
N LYS A 941 7.11 -14.23 -48.98
CA LYS A 941 6.55 -14.70 -50.26
C LYS A 941 5.65 -13.63 -50.89
N VAL A 942 4.71 -13.04 -50.13
CA VAL A 942 3.79 -11.99 -50.60
C VAL A 942 4.54 -10.72 -51.03
N MET A 943 5.60 -10.33 -50.31
CA MET A 943 6.47 -9.22 -50.69
C MET A 943 7.32 -9.55 -51.93
N GLY A 944 7.72 -10.81 -52.11
CA GLY A 944 8.44 -11.29 -53.29
C GLY A 944 7.58 -11.33 -54.55
N GLU A 945 6.30 -11.72 -54.44
CA GLU A 945 5.31 -11.69 -55.54
C GLU A 945 4.99 -10.28 -56.07
N ARG A 946 5.42 -9.22 -55.34
CA ARG A 946 5.19 -7.81 -55.66
C ARG A 946 6.42 -7.08 -56.20
N LYS A 947 7.58 -7.74 -56.31
CA LYS A 947 8.82 -7.21 -56.87
C LYS A 947 9.01 -7.64 -58.32
#